data_AF-A0AAN6MTU6-F1
#
_entry.id   AF-A0AAN6MTU6-F1
#
_cell.length_a   1.000
_cell.length_b   1.000
_cell.length_c   1.000
_cell.angle_alpha   90.00
_cell.angle_beta   90.00
_cell.angle_gamma   90.00
#
_symmetry.space_group_name_H-M   'P 1'
#
loop_
_entity.id
_entity.type
_entity.pdbx_description
1 polymer ?
#
loop_
_entity_poly.entity_id
_entity_poly.type
_entity_poly.pdbx_seq_one_letter_code
_entity_poly.pdbx_strand_id
1 'polypeptide(L)'
;MNPEESNPELESFREQWRAEVQARRAAPGPSQPQPQQQQRAAGPSTAGALGRPSTESRGKPPQPSQQPSVQETDEDYVQSQIFDEPTPSAVAASSLETAHSKAAEKGEPVSALDHYEKAVEKEAAGSLGDSLRLYRKAFRPQMDDRVDQKYKNKHFPKPPPKPTQVAPIKGAAAGTSSASKPEQPQSIKDLITSFSVLAIAPAPPEVEGMPPPPCPLAALPEEILVHILRDVALLDVGDFVRLSQVCKRFAYLVATEDQIWRRVCLGTEFGFGGMHYYWQRQIAWGLLTGEDLLREADEAEAAAAAAAASSPTASETTEAPIAPPVTLSERAQRHAQESTTNTLAFYHSLYTRSWMRMFRLRPRIRFNGCYISTVNYMRPGQASASAVTWNSPVHIVTYYRYLRFFRDGTVMSLLTTAEPADVVHHLTRNAVSLHAGGANAHLPSAVVQSVLKGRWRLAREADNPGVSLSEIEGDVMVETEGVSKPRNTFKANTSPPSSSPVSSNITMASSRHDPGQRRRSGPLAFLASLYDLDTLDTRFTTPSSVPYRASLEKREDDAPKPADKGAEPSKWNTLEFYAYYLVFLTVVPYMFWVAYDVSRPSDPRYEKFAPWLGEGWIPGRRIDLSDAQYRTFRFNLPYMALLLVFHPLLRRVWNLVRPLPQDARGAKPNSAEVAEARLRQRTSFDFAFAIFYLFVLHGFSAAKILVILAMNYKLATSLPRRYVPVASWVFNICILFANELGDGYQFRNMALFVTGTPAKDIVSDPSVLVRLGEWLDRHGGLMRRWEILFNITVLRLISFNLDYYWSLGRRGSSPLENLLLPDSLADAPKKKQLDPANLSERDRVATPAAPQDFSFRNYLAYTVYAPLYLTGPIITFNDYISQQRYQPATIAASRTIKYAIRFALTLLAMELVLHYDYVGAISKVRPDWSSYTPAQLSLLSYFNLHIIWLKLLLPWRFFRLWSLADGVDPPENMLRCVSDNYSTLSFWRSWHRSYNRWLLRYIYIPLGGSSFRTGREAVRTVLTYLVVFTFVALWHDIKLNLLIWGWLVVVFFLPEIAARQLFPKHKWESRPTAYRMLCCVGGVANVLMMISANLVGFAVGLDGLQSIIQGIFRDYSGLVFVVTACSALFVGIQVMFEIRQSELRRGINLKC
;
A
#
# COMPACT_ATOMS: atom_id res chain seq x y z
N MET A 1 37.11 -5.96 27.10
CA MET A 1 36.20 -4.85 27.46
C MET A 1 34.78 -5.39 27.44
N ASN A 2 33.93 -4.89 28.34
CA ASN A 2 32.63 -5.49 28.64
C ASN A 2 31.56 -5.12 27.60
N PRO A 3 30.50 -5.92 27.50
CA PRO A 3 29.16 -5.50 27.11
C PRO A 3 28.21 -5.47 28.33
N GLU A 4 28.62 -4.78 29.40
CA GLU A 4 27.69 -4.29 30.43
C GLU A 4 27.54 -2.77 30.23
N GLU A 5 26.43 -2.37 29.60
CA GLU A 5 25.84 -1.04 29.77
C GLU A 5 24.33 -1.27 29.86
N SER A 6 23.79 -1.18 31.08
CA SER A 6 22.37 -1.28 31.34
C SER A 6 21.66 0.00 30.87
N ASN A 7 20.40 -0.13 30.42
CA ASN A 7 19.60 1.04 30.09
C ASN A 7 19.14 1.72 31.40
N PRO A 8 19.56 2.97 31.71
CA PRO A 8 19.20 3.64 32.96
C PRO A 8 17.70 3.94 33.08
N GLU A 9 16.94 4.00 31.98
CA GLU A 9 15.48 4.09 32.02
C GLU A 9 14.85 2.81 32.60
N LEU A 10 15.49 1.66 32.38
CA LEU A 10 15.02 0.35 32.84
C LEU A 10 15.40 0.09 34.31
N GLU A 11 16.54 0.64 34.76
CA GLU A 11 16.92 0.62 36.17
C GLU A 11 16.11 1.61 37.01
N SER A 12 15.95 2.86 36.54
CA SER A 12 15.06 3.82 37.20
C SER A 12 13.59 3.37 37.22
N PHE A 13 13.10 2.67 36.20
CA PHE A 13 11.80 2.00 36.26
C PHE A 13 11.75 0.88 37.32
N ARG A 14 12.79 0.04 37.41
CA ARG A 14 12.92 -0.98 38.47
C ARG A 14 13.05 -0.38 39.87
N GLU A 15 13.56 0.83 40.00
CA GLU A 15 13.62 1.57 41.27
C GLU A 15 12.27 2.21 41.62
N GLN A 16 11.62 2.90 40.69
CA GLN A 16 10.27 3.43 40.87
C GLN A 16 9.27 2.33 41.23
N TRP A 17 9.34 1.17 40.56
CA TRP A 17 8.51 0.01 40.88
C TRP A 17 8.82 -0.60 42.25
N ARG A 18 10.11 -0.73 42.62
CA ARG A 18 10.49 -1.18 43.98
C ARG A 18 10.03 -0.19 45.06
N ALA A 19 10.14 1.11 44.82
CA ALA A 19 9.66 2.16 45.71
C ALA A 19 8.13 2.13 45.85
N GLU A 20 7.38 1.92 44.76
CA GLU A 20 5.93 1.77 44.81
C GLU A 20 5.51 0.51 45.59
N VAL A 21 6.19 -0.63 45.37
CA VAL A 21 5.95 -1.88 46.12
C VAL A 21 6.32 -1.75 47.60
N GLN A 22 7.36 -0.98 47.95
CA GLN A 22 7.71 -0.67 49.33
C GLN A 22 6.71 0.30 49.97
N ALA A 23 6.27 1.35 49.27
CA ALA A 23 5.24 2.27 49.75
C ALA A 23 3.90 1.54 50.00
N ARG A 24 3.50 0.63 49.09
CA ARG A 24 2.33 -0.25 49.26
C ARG A 24 2.48 -1.28 50.38
N ARG A 25 3.70 -1.57 50.85
CA ARG A 25 3.99 -2.37 52.06
C ARG A 25 4.05 -1.55 53.35
N ALA A 26 4.17 -0.22 53.26
CA ALA A 26 4.37 0.67 54.40
C ALA A 26 3.08 1.38 54.87
N ALA A 27 1.96 1.24 54.15
CA ALA A 27 0.66 1.79 54.54
C ALA A 27 -0.08 0.84 55.51
N PRO A 28 -0.35 1.23 56.77
CA PRO A 28 -0.90 0.33 57.78
C PRO A 28 -2.44 0.40 57.89
N GLY A 29 -3.05 -0.74 58.26
CA GLY A 29 -4.35 -0.80 58.92
C GLY A 29 -5.26 -1.97 58.49
N PRO A 30 -6.30 -2.30 59.29
CA PRO A 30 -6.55 -1.94 60.69
C PRO A 30 -6.18 -3.09 61.66
N SER A 31 -6.58 -3.01 62.92
CA SER A 31 -5.98 -3.76 64.05
C SER A 31 -6.93 -4.74 64.79
N GLN A 32 -6.32 -5.56 65.66
CA GLN A 32 -6.90 -6.38 66.75
C GLN A 32 -7.62 -7.70 66.40
N PRO A 33 -7.74 -8.66 67.37
CA PRO A 33 -7.13 -8.73 68.71
C PRO A 33 -6.19 -9.94 68.97
N GLN A 34 -5.47 -9.88 70.08
CA GLN A 34 -4.68 -10.95 70.73
C GLN A 34 -5.56 -11.70 71.77
N PRO A 35 -5.22 -12.90 72.31
CA PRO A 35 -3.98 -13.11 73.12
C PRO A 35 -3.29 -14.51 73.10
N GLN A 36 -2.05 -14.52 73.63
CA GLN A 36 -1.36 -15.48 74.54
C GLN A 36 -1.75 -17.00 74.57
N GLN A 37 -0.86 -17.98 74.86
CA GLN A 37 0.39 -17.96 75.66
C GLN A 37 1.30 -19.23 75.43
N GLN A 38 2.51 -19.27 76.05
CA GLN A 38 3.35 -20.43 76.45
C GLN A 38 4.29 -21.22 75.47
N GLN A 39 5.59 -20.87 75.54
CA GLN A 39 6.81 -21.67 75.88
C GLN A 39 7.31 -22.95 75.13
N ARG A 40 8.63 -22.89 74.79
CA ARG A 40 9.73 -23.92 74.88
C ARG A 40 9.85 -25.15 73.94
N ALA A 41 10.63 -24.95 72.86
CA ALA A 41 11.98 -25.51 72.56
C ALA A 41 12.38 -27.00 72.72
N ALA A 42 13.05 -27.56 71.68
CA ALA A 42 14.26 -28.43 71.76
C ALA A 42 14.96 -28.62 70.38
N GLY A 43 16.26 -29.00 70.37
CA GLY A 43 17.07 -29.44 69.20
C GLY A 43 17.66 -30.86 69.43
N PRO A 44 18.90 -31.25 69.01
CA PRO A 44 19.98 -30.49 68.32
C PRO A 44 20.89 -31.32 67.32
N SER A 45 22.13 -30.84 67.06
CA SER A 45 23.39 -31.56 66.68
C SER A 45 23.93 -31.54 65.22
N THR A 46 25.27 -31.76 65.06
CA THR A 46 26.13 -31.16 63.99
C THR A 46 27.56 -31.77 63.81
N ALA A 47 28.23 -31.48 62.66
CA ALA A 47 29.69 -31.20 62.44
C ALA A 47 30.69 -32.24 61.80
N GLY A 48 31.74 -31.72 61.09
CA GLY A 48 32.89 -32.40 60.41
C GLY A 48 33.06 -31.98 58.91
N ALA A 49 34.20 -31.71 58.22
CA ALA A 49 35.69 -31.76 58.40
C ALA A 49 36.43 -33.08 58.01
N LEU A 50 37.62 -33.13 57.35
CA LEU A 50 38.49 -32.17 56.59
C LEU A 50 39.59 -32.92 55.73
N GLY A 51 40.33 -32.28 54.78
CA GLY A 51 41.47 -32.90 54.04
C GLY A 51 42.00 -32.18 52.75
N ARG A 52 43.17 -32.59 52.18
CA ARG A 52 43.92 -32.00 51.00
C ARG A 52 45.14 -32.91 50.60
N PRO A 53 46.09 -32.61 49.64
CA PRO A 53 46.18 -31.70 48.46
C PRO A 53 46.87 -32.28 47.15
N SER A 54 47.13 -31.45 46.10
CA SER A 54 48.20 -31.54 45.02
C SER A 54 48.12 -32.66 43.93
N THR A 55 48.80 -32.68 42.74
CA THR A 55 49.71 -31.77 41.94
C THR A 55 49.75 -32.12 40.41
N GLU A 56 50.25 -31.18 39.55
CA GLU A 56 50.98 -31.32 38.23
C GLU A 56 50.45 -32.18 37.02
N SER A 57 50.85 -31.98 35.72
CA SER A 57 51.24 -30.77 34.92
C SER A 57 51.32 -31.01 33.37
N ARG A 58 51.31 -29.92 32.56
CA ARG A 58 52.05 -29.66 31.27
C ARG A 58 51.57 -30.20 29.87
N GLY A 59 51.50 -29.32 28.84
CA GLY A 59 51.49 -29.69 27.38
C GLY A 59 50.86 -28.68 26.38
N LYS A 60 51.51 -28.42 25.21
CA LYS A 60 51.09 -27.58 24.03
C LYS A 60 52.21 -27.60 22.94
N PRO A 61 52.14 -26.98 21.72
CA PRO A 61 51.10 -26.26 20.93
C PRO A 61 50.83 -27.01 19.57
N PRO A 62 50.69 -26.49 18.30
CA PRO A 62 50.51 -25.15 17.70
C PRO A 62 49.40 -25.03 16.58
N GLN A 63 49.75 -24.59 15.34
CA GLN A 63 48.95 -24.27 14.12
C GLN A 63 49.92 -24.35 12.89
N PRO A 64 49.52 -24.43 11.58
CA PRO A 64 48.71 -23.39 10.87
C PRO A 64 47.82 -23.84 9.65
N SER A 65 47.22 -22.82 9.03
CA SER A 65 46.30 -22.68 7.87
C SER A 65 46.50 -23.48 6.54
N GLN A 66 45.38 -23.73 5.82
CA GLN A 66 45.18 -23.31 4.40
C GLN A 66 43.69 -23.30 3.97
N GLN A 67 43.40 -22.99 2.68
CA GLN A 67 42.08 -22.55 2.14
C GLN A 67 41.14 -23.68 1.62
N PRO A 68 39.82 -23.40 1.44
CA PRO A 68 38.83 -24.39 1.00
C PRO A 68 38.64 -24.48 -0.52
N SER A 69 38.15 -25.64 -0.98
CA SER A 69 37.51 -25.84 -2.29
C SER A 69 35.99 -26.04 -2.13
N VAL A 70 35.23 -25.81 -3.20
CA VAL A 70 33.76 -25.85 -3.21
C VAL A 70 33.24 -27.21 -3.66
N GLN A 71 32.16 -27.69 -3.03
CA GLN A 71 31.27 -28.73 -3.57
C GLN A 71 29.81 -28.29 -3.40
N GLU A 72 28.99 -28.69 -4.37
CA GLU A 72 27.58 -28.33 -4.48
C GLU A 72 26.69 -29.29 -3.64
N THR A 73 25.46 -28.86 -3.32
CA THR A 73 24.52 -29.63 -2.50
C THR A 73 23.29 -30.04 -3.31
N ASP A 74 23.08 -31.34 -3.50
CA ASP A 74 21.81 -31.89 -3.99
C ASP A 74 20.70 -31.81 -2.91
N GLU A 75 19.43 -31.80 -3.34
CA GLU A 75 18.26 -31.65 -2.47
C GLU A 75 17.70 -33.00 -1.96
N ASP A 76 17.31 -33.06 -0.68
CA ASP A 76 16.60 -34.20 -0.08
C ASP A 76 15.22 -34.42 -0.74
N TYR A 77 15.02 -35.54 -1.45
CA TYR A 77 13.71 -35.93 -2.00
C TYR A 77 12.89 -36.78 -1.04
N VAL A 78 11.62 -36.39 -0.82
CA VAL A 78 10.65 -37.16 -0.03
C VAL A 78 9.65 -37.86 -0.96
N GLN A 79 9.48 -39.17 -0.77
CA GLN A 79 8.58 -40.01 -1.58
C GLN A 79 7.10 -39.62 -1.44
N SER A 80 6.33 -39.73 -2.54
CA SER A 80 4.96 -39.20 -2.58
C SER A 80 3.95 -40.11 -1.88
N GLN A 81 3.15 -39.55 -0.97
CA GLN A 81 2.09 -40.27 -0.26
C GLN A 81 0.74 -40.17 -1.00
N ILE A 82 0.02 -41.29 -1.08
CA ILE A 82 -1.33 -41.38 -1.63
C ILE A 82 -2.34 -41.17 -0.50
N PHE A 83 -3.29 -40.24 -0.69
CA PHE A 83 -4.26 -39.83 0.35
C PHE A 83 -5.71 -40.27 0.06
N ASP A 84 -5.94 -41.04 -1.00
CA ASP A 84 -7.30 -41.42 -1.46
C ASP A 84 -7.88 -42.66 -0.75
N GLU A 85 -7.04 -43.59 -0.29
CA GLU A 85 -7.49 -44.91 0.18
C GLU A 85 -8.09 -44.87 1.61
N PRO A 86 -9.26 -45.50 1.83
CA PRO A 86 -9.72 -45.86 3.17
C PRO A 86 -8.95 -47.09 3.67
N THR A 87 -8.42 -47.02 4.89
CA THR A 87 -7.80 -48.17 5.56
C THR A 87 -8.83 -49.30 5.75
N PRO A 88 -8.48 -50.60 5.62
CA PRO A 88 -9.44 -51.70 5.69
C PRO A 88 -10.35 -51.69 6.93
N SER A 89 -11.61 -52.10 6.73
CA SER A 89 -12.69 -51.94 7.71
C SER A 89 -12.54 -52.77 9.00
N ALA A 90 -13.24 -52.33 10.04
CA ALA A 90 -13.12 -52.81 11.41
C ALA A 90 -13.48 -54.31 11.59
N VAL A 91 -12.54 -55.07 12.17
CA VAL A 91 -12.80 -56.37 12.83
C VAL A 91 -12.05 -56.41 14.17
N ALA A 92 -12.50 -55.62 15.15
CA ALA A 92 -12.02 -55.68 16.55
C ALA A 92 -12.97 -55.02 17.59
N ALA A 93 -14.24 -54.79 17.26
CA ALA A 93 -15.22 -54.23 18.22
C ALA A 93 -15.74 -55.34 19.18
N SER A 94 -14.87 -55.85 20.05
CA SER A 94 -15.21 -56.92 21.00
C SER A 94 -14.26 -56.98 22.21
N SER A 95 -14.23 -55.94 23.03
CA SER A 95 -13.80 -56.00 24.45
C SER A 95 -14.21 -54.72 25.18
N LEU A 96 -14.66 -54.85 26.44
CA LEU A 96 -14.88 -53.75 27.39
C LEU A 96 -16.03 -52.77 27.07
N GLU A 97 -17.22 -53.29 26.77
CA GLU A 97 -18.40 -52.80 27.51
C GLU A 97 -18.49 -53.50 28.88
N THR A 98 -19.19 -52.88 29.83
CA THR A 98 -19.43 -53.34 31.22
C THR A 98 -18.34 -53.02 32.25
N ALA A 99 -18.28 -51.77 32.72
CA ALA A 99 -18.16 -51.46 34.17
C ALA A 99 -18.40 -49.97 34.52
N HIS A 100 -19.44 -49.72 35.31
CA HIS A 100 -19.50 -48.67 36.33
C HIS A 100 -19.12 -47.21 35.98
N SER A 101 -20.11 -46.48 35.47
CA SER A 101 -20.26 -45.07 35.82
C SER A 101 -20.63 -44.92 37.31
N LYS A 102 -19.79 -44.23 38.09
CA LYS A 102 -20.18 -43.61 39.38
C LYS A 102 -19.33 -42.37 39.65
N ALA A 103 -19.91 -41.38 40.32
CA ALA A 103 -19.40 -40.03 40.38
C ALA A 103 -18.16 -39.86 41.28
N ALA A 104 -17.32 -38.88 40.92
CA ALA A 104 -16.33 -38.28 41.80
C ALA A 104 -16.17 -36.79 41.48
N GLU A 105 -16.89 -35.93 42.20
CA GLU A 105 -16.55 -34.51 42.26
C GLU A 105 -15.15 -34.36 42.87
N LYS A 106 -14.27 -33.54 42.26
CA LYS A 106 -12.92 -33.28 42.79
C LYS A 106 -12.50 -31.82 42.66
N GLY A 107 -12.85 -31.05 43.71
CA GLY A 107 -12.05 -29.95 44.26
C GLY A 107 -11.97 -28.62 43.50
N GLU A 108 -11.67 -27.55 44.24
CA GLU A 108 -10.97 -26.41 43.65
C GLU A 108 -9.59 -26.87 43.16
N PRO A 109 -9.07 -26.37 42.02
CA PRO A 109 -7.76 -26.77 41.53
C PRO A 109 -6.66 -26.27 42.47
N VAL A 110 -5.70 -27.14 42.81
CA VAL A 110 -4.69 -26.87 43.85
C VAL A 110 -3.34 -26.45 43.23
N SER A 111 -3.08 -26.80 41.97
CA SER A 111 -1.86 -26.40 41.24
C SER A 111 -2.09 -25.19 40.34
N ALA A 112 -1.06 -24.35 40.18
CA ALA A 112 -1.05 -23.27 39.20
C ALA A 112 -1.21 -23.78 37.77
N LEU A 113 -0.70 -24.99 37.47
CA LEU A 113 -0.87 -25.60 36.15
C LEU A 113 -2.35 -25.88 35.86
N ASP A 114 -3.08 -26.42 36.84
CA ASP A 114 -4.51 -26.71 36.70
C ASP A 114 -5.35 -25.42 36.56
N HIS A 115 -4.93 -24.34 37.24
CA HIS A 115 -5.50 -22.99 37.03
C HIS A 115 -5.20 -22.44 35.64
N TYR A 116 -4.01 -22.69 35.09
CA TYR A 116 -3.62 -22.27 33.74
C TYR A 116 -4.39 -23.07 32.67
N GLU A 117 -4.49 -24.38 32.83
CA GLU A 117 -5.24 -25.27 31.92
C GLU A 117 -6.73 -24.90 31.88
N LYS A 118 -7.38 -24.71 33.04
CA LYS A 118 -8.77 -24.19 33.10
C LYS A 118 -8.92 -22.74 32.59
N ALA A 119 -7.86 -21.92 32.62
CA ALA A 119 -7.89 -20.59 32.03
C ALA A 119 -7.92 -20.64 30.50
N VAL A 120 -7.10 -21.53 29.90
CA VAL A 120 -7.08 -21.80 28.45
C VAL A 120 -8.42 -22.40 27.99
N GLU A 121 -8.97 -23.37 28.73
CA GLU A 121 -10.31 -23.93 28.44
C GLU A 121 -11.41 -22.86 28.42
N LYS A 122 -11.42 -21.96 29.41
CA LYS A 122 -12.41 -20.86 29.49
C LYS A 122 -12.17 -19.75 28.46
N GLU A 123 -10.94 -19.58 27.99
CA GLU A 123 -10.62 -18.68 26.88
C GLU A 123 -11.14 -19.24 25.55
N ALA A 124 -10.88 -20.53 25.28
CA ALA A 124 -11.40 -21.24 24.12
C ALA A 124 -12.94 -21.29 24.10
N ALA A 125 -13.58 -21.42 25.26
CA ALA A 125 -15.03 -21.31 25.43
C ALA A 125 -15.57 -19.86 25.41
N GLY A 126 -14.73 -18.85 25.18
CA GLY A 126 -15.13 -17.44 25.01
C GLY A 126 -15.41 -16.65 26.30
N SER A 127 -15.35 -17.25 27.50
CA SER A 127 -15.52 -16.50 28.76
C SER A 127 -14.21 -15.84 29.20
N LEU A 128 -13.83 -14.76 28.49
CA LEU A 128 -12.63 -13.98 28.79
C LEU A 128 -12.57 -13.48 30.25
N GLY A 129 -13.72 -13.15 30.85
CA GLY A 129 -13.78 -12.63 32.22
C GLY A 129 -13.34 -13.64 33.28
N ASP A 130 -13.72 -14.91 33.11
CA ASP A 130 -13.34 -16.00 34.02
C ASP A 130 -11.94 -16.52 33.71
N SER A 131 -11.58 -16.63 32.43
CA SER A 131 -10.22 -16.97 31.99
C SER A 131 -9.18 -16.00 32.57
N LEU A 132 -9.40 -14.68 32.46
CA LEU A 132 -8.51 -13.66 33.04
C LEU A 132 -8.45 -13.73 34.58
N ARG A 133 -9.49 -14.21 35.26
CA ARG A 133 -9.44 -14.47 36.71
C ARG A 133 -8.61 -15.71 37.03
N LEU A 134 -8.69 -16.76 36.23
CA LEU A 134 -7.94 -18.01 36.40
C LEU A 134 -6.44 -17.84 36.08
N TYR A 135 -6.07 -17.17 34.99
CA TYR A 135 -4.68 -16.80 34.72
C TYR A 135 -4.08 -15.97 35.86
N ARG A 136 -4.84 -15.03 36.45
CA ARG A 136 -4.42 -14.25 37.62
C ARG A 136 -4.34 -15.04 38.92
N LYS A 137 -4.98 -16.22 39.02
CA LYS A 137 -4.71 -17.17 40.11
C LYS A 137 -3.43 -17.97 39.82
N ALA A 138 -3.23 -18.44 38.58
CA ALA A 138 -2.05 -19.21 38.16
C ALA A 138 -0.73 -18.43 38.36
N PHE A 139 -0.66 -17.19 37.89
CA PHE A 139 0.51 -16.31 38.04
C PHE A 139 0.53 -15.53 39.37
N ARG A 140 0.14 -16.14 40.49
CA ARG A 140 0.40 -15.56 41.82
C ARG A 140 1.85 -15.87 42.26
N PRO A 141 2.57 -14.92 42.88
CA PRO A 141 4.01 -15.03 43.20
C PRO A 141 4.34 -16.01 44.36
N GLN A 142 3.47 -16.99 44.61
CA GLN A 142 3.68 -18.13 45.51
C GLN A 142 3.42 -19.47 44.81
N MET A 143 3.14 -19.48 43.50
CA MET A 143 2.53 -20.62 42.81
C MET A 143 3.26 -21.08 41.52
N ASP A 144 4.42 -20.48 41.19
CA ASP A 144 5.36 -20.77 40.07
C ASP A 144 5.19 -19.89 38.81
N ASP A 145 6.12 -18.94 38.66
CA ASP A 145 6.19 -17.99 37.54
C ASP A 145 6.51 -18.64 36.17
N ARG A 146 6.84 -19.93 36.12
CA ARG A 146 7.11 -20.68 34.86
C ARG A 146 6.00 -21.67 34.48
N VAL A 147 4.78 -21.45 34.97
CA VAL A 147 3.61 -22.27 34.66
C VAL A 147 3.32 -22.38 33.15
N ASP A 148 3.58 -21.31 32.39
CA ASP A 148 3.47 -21.27 30.93
C ASP A 148 4.46 -22.24 30.24
N GLN A 149 5.70 -22.29 30.72
CA GLN A 149 6.74 -23.18 30.21
C GLN A 149 6.46 -24.63 30.60
N LYS A 150 5.90 -24.87 31.80
CA LYS A 150 5.44 -26.20 32.21
C LYS A 150 4.27 -26.70 31.35
N TYR A 151 3.27 -25.85 31.11
CA TYR A 151 2.17 -26.15 30.18
C TYR A 151 2.72 -26.43 28.76
N LYS A 152 3.58 -25.57 28.24
CA LYS A 152 4.16 -25.73 26.91
C LYS A 152 5.01 -26.99 26.78
N ASN A 153 5.80 -27.36 27.78
CA ASN A 153 6.59 -28.59 27.76
C ASN A 153 5.72 -29.86 27.94
N LYS A 154 4.60 -29.78 28.67
CA LYS A 154 3.64 -30.87 28.86
C LYS A 154 2.88 -31.21 27.58
N HIS A 155 2.46 -30.20 26.82
CA HIS A 155 1.65 -30.38 25.59
C HIS A 155 2.46 -30.30 24.29
N PHE A 156 3.68 -29.76 24.31
CA PHE A 156 4.56 -29.60 23.14
C PHE A 156 6.05 -29.91 23.48
N PRO A 157 6.39 -31.17 23.83
CA PRO A 157 7.77 -31.57 24.09
C PRO A 157 8.66 -31.45 22.83
N LYS A 158 9.93 -31.07 23.03
CA LYS A 158 10.92 -30.94 21.93
C LYS A 158 11.55 -32.29 21.56
N PRO A 159 11.91 -32.51 20.28
CA PRO A 159 12.67 -33.69 19.87
C PRO A 159 14.12 -33.69 20.43
N PRO A 160 14.75 -34.86 20.57
CA PRO A 160 16.10 -34.99 21.12
C PRO A 160 17.19 -34.47 20.15
N PRO A 161 18.36 -34.03 20.67
CA PRO A 161 19.46 -33.53 19.85
C PRO A 161 20.21 -34.64 19.09
N LYS A 162 20.79 -34.30 17.93
CA LYS A 162 21.63 -35.21 17.13
C LYS A 162 22.98 -35.51 17.83
N PRO A 163 23.52 -36.73 17.73
CA PRO A 163 24.78 -37.11 18.37
C PRO A 163 26.01 -36.55 17.63
N THR A 164 27.06 -36.22 18.39
CA THR A 164 28.38 -35.80 17.87
C THR A 164 29.17 -37.01 17.37
N GLN A 165 29.72 -36.96 16.17
CA GLN A 165 30.58 -38.02 15.65
C GLN A 165 31.99 -37.99 16.30
N VAL A 166 32.55 -39.18 16.53
CA VAL A 166 33.94 -39.40 16.95
C VAL A 166 34.70 -40.06 15.79
N ALA A 167 35.93 -39.60 15.53
CA ALA A 167 36.76 -40.13 14.44
C ALA A 167 37.42 -41.48 14.80
N PRO A 168 37.69 -42.37 13.82
CA PRO A 168 38.11 -43.75 14.08
C PRO A 168 39.62 -43.91 14.33
N ILE A 169 39.97 -44.94 15.10
CA ILE A 169 41.34 -45.47 15.23
C ILE A 169 41.51 -46.67 14.27
N LYS A 170 42.68 -46.83 13.65
CA LYS A 170 42.97 -47.89 12.68
C LYS A 170 43.45 -49.21 13.31
N GLY A 171 42.76 -50.30 12.98
CA GLY A 171 43.36 -51.53 12.43
C GLY A 171 43.95 -52.58 13.39
N ALA A 172 43.53 -53.84 13.19
CA ALA A 172 44.41 -55.02 13.16
C ALA A 172 43.71 -56.20 12.45
N ALA A 173 44.49 -57.14 11.91
CA ALA A 173 44.12 -58.18 10.97
C ALA A 173 43.46 -59.45 11.55
N ALA A 174 42.97 -60.30 10.62
CA ALA A 174 42.77 -61.75 10.71
C ALA A 174 41.62 -62.32 11.57
N GLY A 175 41.15 -63.52 11.19
CA GLY A 175 40.15 -64.31 11.94
C GLY A 175 39.09 -65.00 11.07
N THR A 176 39.37 -66.24 10.66
CA THR A 176 38.44 -67.09 9.88
C THR A 176 37.17 -67.48 10.64
N SER A 177 36.04 -67.44 9.92
CA SER A 177 34.80 -68.21 10.09
C SER A 177 34.69 -69.27 11.21
N SER A 178 33.64 -69.16 12.02
CA SER A 178 32.91 -70.30 12.61
C SER A 178 31.40 -69.99 12.64
N ALA A 179 30.54 -71.00 12.81
CA ALA A 179 29.14 -70.92 12.42
C ALA A 179 28.11 -71.16 13.55
N SER A 180 26.93 -70.55 13.35
CA SER A 180 25.62 -70.94 13.90
C SER A 180 25.36 -70.84 15.42
N LYS A 181 24.34 -70.05 15.77
CA LYS A 181 23.09 -70.54 16.40
C LYS A 181 21.95 -69.54 16.16
N PRO A 182 20.67 -69.95 16.27
CA PRO A 182 19.53 -69.11 15.92
C PRO A 182 19.06 -68.25 17.10
N GLU A 183 18.70 -66.99 16.81
CA GLU A 183 17.93 -66.14 17.72
C GLU A 183 16.56 -65.76 17.10
N GLN A 184 15.70 -65.21 17.95
CA GLN A 184 14.26 -65.08 17.74
C GLN A 184 13.89 -64.04 16.65
N PRO A 185 12.69 -64.12 16.05
CA PRO A 185 12.22 -63.11 15.10
C PRO A 185 12.22 -61.72 15.74
N GLN A 186 13.13 -60.87 15.27
CA GLN A 186 13.31 -59.49 15.73
C GLN A 186 12.05 -58.66 15.50
N SER A 187 11.77 -57.68 16.37
CA SER A 187 10.64 -56.79 16.12
C SER A 187 10.93 -55.90 14.91
N ILE A 188 9.87 -55.40 14.26
CA ILE A 188 10.01 -54.49 13.10
C ILE A 188 10.86 -53.25 13.44
N LYS A 189 10.85 -52.79 14.71
CA LYS A 189 11.75 -51.71 15.16
C LYS A 189 13.21 -52.11 15.12
N ASP A 190 13.55 -53.28 15.67
CA ASP A 190 14.93 -53.76 15.75
C ASP A 190 15.45 -54.07 14.33
N LEU A 191 14.58 -54.61 13.47
CA LEU A 191 14.85 -54.83 12.06
C LEU A 191 15.16 -53.50 11.32
N ILE A 192 14.32 -52.47 11.48
CA ILE A 192 14.57 -51.12 10.92
C ILE A 192 15.87 -50.53 11.49
N THR A 193 16.15 -50.71 12.78
CA THR A 193 17.42 -50.28 13.39
C THR A 193 18.62 -51.01 12.79
N SER A 194 18.51 -52.31 12.48
CA SER A 194 19.58 -53.07 11.82
C SER A 194 19.90 -52.54 10.42
N PHE A 195 18.88 -52.14 9.65
CA PHE A 195 19.07 -51.51 8.35
C PHE A 195 19.59 -50.07 8.42
N SER A 196 19.37 -49.35 9.53
CA SER A 196 19.78 -47.94 9.66
C SER A 196 21.29 -47.69 9.64
N VAL A 197 22.12 -48.74 9.76
CA VAL A 197 23.59 -48.68 9.75
C VAL A 197 24.18 -49.23 8.43
N LEU A 198 23.35 -49.79 7.55
CA LEU A 198 23.80 -50.35 6.27
C LEU A 198 23.97 -49.26 5.20
N ALA A 199 25.16 -48.66 5.15
CA ALA A 199 25.58 -47.85 4.02
C ALA A 199 25.85 -48.73 2.79
N ILE A 200 25.26 -48.39 1.65
CA ILE A 200 25.65 -48.97 0.36
C ILE A 200 27.06 -48.44 0.04
N ALA A 201 28.05 -49.33 0.06
CA ALA A 201 29.42 -48.97 -0.29
C ALA A 201 29.47 -48.51 -1.77
N PRO A 202 30.12 -47.37 -2.09
CA PRO A 202 30.32 -46.97 -3.47
C PRO A 202 31.13 -48.04 -4.21
N ALA A 203 30.82 -48.26 -5.48
CA ALA A 203 31.58 -49.18 -6.31
C ALA A 203 33.08 -48.80 -6.31
N PRO A 204 34.00 -49.77 -6.19
CA PRO A 204 35.43 -49.47 -6.32
C PRO A 204 35.71 -48.88 -7.71
N PRO A 205 36.69 -47.96 -7.85
CA PRO A 205 36.99 -47.32 -9.12
C PRO A 205 37.37 -48.35 -10.18
N GLU A 206 36.88 -48.16 -11.41
CA GLU A 206 37.13 -49.06 -12.53
C GLU A 206 38.64 -49.13 -12.84
N VAL A 207 39.22 -50.31 -12.67
CA VAL A 207 40.63 -50.57 -13.00
C VAL A 207 40.70 -50.97 -14.46
N GLU A 208 41.39 -50.16 -15.26
CA GLU A 208 41.55 -50.33 -16.70
C GLU A 208 42.10 -51.73 -17.04
N GLY A 209 41.27 -52.56 -17.67
CA GLY A 209 41.59 -53.93 -18.07
C GLY A 209 40.79 -55.06 -17.39
N MET A 210 40.01 -54.78 -16.32
CA MET A 210 39.07 -55.77 -15.77
C MET A 210 37.67 -55.66 -16.40
N PRO A 211 36.98 -56.77 -16.70
CA PRO A 211 35.61 -56.73 -17.18
C PRO A 211 34.66 -56.25 -16.07
N PRO A 212 33.64 -55.42 -16.38
CA PRO A 212 32.69 -54.93 -15.38
C PRO A 212 31.85 -56.08 -14.79
N PRO A 213 31.40 -55.96 -13.53
CA PRO A 213 30.58 -57.00 -12.90
C PRO A 213 29.26 -57.20 -13.66
N PRO A 214 28.78 -58.45 -13.81
CA PRO A 214 27.61 -58.75 -14.63
C PRO A 214 26.35 -58.13 -14.02
N CYS A 215 25.80 -57.13 -14.70
CA CYS A 215 24.53 -56.50 -14.33
C CYS A 215 23.36 -57.29 -14.95
N PRO A 216 22.51 -57.99 -14.17
CA PRO A 216 21.40 -58.79 -14.72
C PRO A 216 20.40 -57.91 -15.48
N LEU A 217 20.23 -56.67 -15.04
CA LEU A 217 19.36 -55.66 -15.65
C LEU A 217 19.82 -55.24 -17.06
N ALA A 218 21.13 -55.35 -17.36
CA ALA A 218 21.67 -55.12 -18.70
C ALA A 218 21.35 -56.28 -19.65
N ALA A 219 21.30 -57.51 -19.14
CA ALA A 219 21.01 -58.72 -19.91
C ALA A 219 19.51 -58.94 -20.21
N LEU A 220 18.61 -58.12 -19.65
CA LEU A 220 17.18 -58.19 -19.96
C LEU A 220 16.88 -57.69 -21.39
N PRO A 221 15.95 -58.36 -22.12
CA PRO A 221 15.34 -57.83 -23.34
C PRO A 221 14.63 -56.49 -23.10
N GLU A 222 14.48 -55.67 -24.14
CA GLU A 222 13.90 -54.33 -24.00
C GLU A 222 12.41 -54.37 -23.71
N GLU A 223 11.70 -55.39 -24.18
CA GLU A 223 10.28 -55.63 -23.91
C GLU A 223 10.03 -55.83 -22.41
N ILE A 224 10.83 -56.68 -21.76
CA ILE A 224 10.75 -56.95 -20.32
C ILE A 224 11.10 -55.69 -19.52
N LEU A 225 12.12 -54.95 -19.97
CA LEU A 225 12.52 -53.69 -19.35
C LEU A 225 11.43 -52.60 -19.48
N VAL A 226 10.74 -52.51 -20.62
CA VAL A 226 9.61 -51.60 -20.83
C VAL A 226 8.41 -51.99 -19.96
N HIS A 227 8.16 -53.28 -19.74
CA HIS A 227 7.16 -53.74 -18.76
C HIS A 227 7.52 -53.30 -17.32
N ILE A 228 8.76 -53.51 -16.89
CA ILE A 228 9.24 -53.07 -15.55
C ILE A 228 9.13 -51.55 -15.39
N LEU A 229 9.60 -50.79 -16.38
CA LEU A 229 9.53 -49.32 -16.37
C LEU A 229 8.10 -48.79 -16.39
N ARG A 230 7.18 -49.47 -17.08
CA ARG A 230 5.74 -49.17 -17.09
C ARG A 230 5.11 -49.33 -15.70
N ASP A 231 5.45 -50.38 -14.97
CA ASP A 231 4.89 -50.62 -13.65
C ASP A 231 5.51 -49.68 -12.60
N VAL A 232 6.80 -49.35 -12.71
CA VAL A 232 7.44 -48.28 -11.91
C VAL A 232 6.75 -46.92 -12.16
N ALA A 233 6.41 -46.61 -13.42
CA ALA A 233 5.68 -45.37 -13.77
C ALA A 233 4.24 -45.32 -13.24
N LEU A 234 3.67 -46.45 -12.82
CA LEU A 234 2.37 -46.53 -12.14
C LEU A 234 2.48 -46.47 -10.62
N LEU A 235 3.67 -46.69 -10.06
CA LEU A 235 3.96 -46.52 -8.62
C LEU A 235 4.34 -45.07 -8.31
N ASP A 236 5.39 -44.53 -8.93
CA ASP A 236 5.70 -43.09 -8.89
C ASP A 236 6.39 -42.64 -10.21
N VAL A 237 5.73 -41.72 -10.92
CA VAL A 237 6.24 -41.15 -12.19
C VAL A 237 7.56 -40.39 -11.97
N GLY A 238 7.82 -39.89 -10.76
CA GLY A 238 9.09 -39.25 -10.40
C GLY A 238 10.27 -40.22 -10.36
N ASP A 239 10.05 -41.45 -9.87
CA ASP A 239 11.09 -42.49 -9.86
C ASP A 239 11.33 -43.03 -11.27
N PHE A 240 10.27 -43.27 -12.05
CA PHE A 240 10.38 -43.62 -13.47
C PHE A 240 11.19 -42.58 -14.27
N VAL A 241 10.99 -41.28 -14.03
CA VAL A 241 11.78 -40.23 -14.69
C VAL A 241 13.22 -40.18 -14.16
N ARG A 242 13.47 -40.39 -12.86
CA ARG A 242 14.84 -40.45 -12.31
C ARG A 242 15.67 -41.58 -12.91
N LEU A 243 15.07 -42.72 -13.27
CA LEU A 243 15.78 -43.81 -13.97
C LEU A 243 16.41 -43.35 -15.29
N SER A 244 15.91 -42.28 -15.93
CA SER A 244 16.53 -41.70 -17.13
C SER A 244 17.93 -41.14 -16.89
N GLN A 245 18.34 -40.91 -15.63
CA GLN A 245 19.66 -40.39 -15.27
C GLN A 245 20.71 -41.51 -15.13
N VAL A 246 20.28 -42.77 -14.98
CA VAL A 246 21.17 -43.91 -14.65
C VAL A 246 22.03 -44.35 -15.84
N CYS A 247 21.46 -44.45 -17.04
CA CYS A 247 22.20 -44.83 -18.23
C CYS A 247 21.51 -44.37 -19.53
N LYS A 248 22.27 -44.35 -20.64
CA LYS A 248 21.75 -43.93 -21.96
C LYS A 248 20.58 -44.79 -22.47
N ARG A 249 20.53 -46.09 -22.12
CA ARG A 249 19.43 -47.01 -22.49
C ARG A 249 18.13 -46.63 -21.77
N PHE A 250 18.20 -46.30 -20.47
CA PHE A 250 17.03 -45.81 -19.72
C PHE A 250 16.65 -44.38 -20.14
N ALA A 251 17.63 -43.51 -20.40
CA ALA A 251 17.38 -42.19 -20.96
C ALA A 251 16.62 -42.25 -22.30
N TYR A 252 16.98 -43.19 -23.16
CA TYR A 252 16.28 -43.47 -24.42
C TYR A 252 14.86 -43.95 -24.15
N LEU A 253 14.68 -45.08 -23.46
CA LEU A 253 13.35 -45.67 -23.22
C LEU A 253 12.39 -44.70 -22.50
N VAL A 254 12.84 -43.99 -21.46
CA VAL A 254 12.01 -42.98 -20.76
C VAL A 254 11.61 -41.80 -21.68
N ALA A 255 12.40 -41.50 -22.72
CA ALA A 255 12.11 -40.42 -23.67
C ALA A 255 11.33 -40.87 -24.91
N THR A 256 11.43 -42.14 -25.34
CA THR A 256 10.87 -42.65 -26.60
C THR A 256 9.69 -43.58 -26.44
N GLU A 257 9.52 -44.28 -25.31
CA GLU A 257 8.44 -45.26 -25.13
C GLU A 257 7.09 -44.60 -24.83
N ASP A 258 6.46 -44.14 -25.91
CA ASP A 258 5.12 -43.54 -25.93
C ASP A 258 4.06 -44.49 -25.35
N GLN A 259 4.30 -45.81 -25.28
CA GLN A 259 3.44 -46.79 -24.59
C GLN A 259 3.36 -46.55 -23.07
N ILE A 260 4.48 -46.25 -22.42
CA ILE A 260 4.53 -46.00 -20.97
C ILE A 260 3.78 -44.70 -20.68
N TRP A 261 4.13 -43.64 -21.39
CA TRP A 261 3.47 -42.34 -21.27
C TRP A 261 1.98 -42.40 -21.61
N ARG A 262 1.56 -43.22 -22.58
CA ARG A 262 0.14 -43.48 -22.88
C ARG A 262 -0.60 -44.06 -21.67
N ARG A 263 -0.04 -45.10 -21.03
CA ARG A 263 -0.66 -45.73 -19.85
C ARG A 263 -0.68 -44.80 -18.65
N VAL A 264 0.32 -43.94 -18.49
CA VAL A 264 0.35 -42.90 -17.46
C VAL A 264 -0.70 -41.81 -17.76
N CYS A 265 -0.83 -41.34 -19.02
CA CYS A 265 -1.80 -40.31 -19.42
C CYS A 265 -3.26 -40.76 -19.35
N LEU A 266 -3.57 -41.99 -19.76
CA LEU A 266 -4.92 -42.55 -19.73
C LEU A 266 -5.29 -43.13 -18.36
N GLY A 267 -4.32 -43.20 -17.43
CA GLY A 267 -4.52 -43.65 -16.07
C GLY A 267 -5.32 -42.68 -15.19
N THR A 268 -6.00 -43.23 -14.18
CA THR A 268 -6.63 -42.48 -13.08
C THR A 268 -5.64 -42.10 -11.98
N GLU A 269 -4.44 -42.69 -11.99
CA GLU A 269 -3.45 -42.58 -10.92
C GLU A 269 -2.75 -41.21 -10.98
N PHE A 270 -2.08 -40.91 -12.09
CA PHE A 270 -1.34 -39.65 -12.31
C PHE A 270 -1.79 -38.88 -13.56
N GLY A 271 -2.61 -39.52 -14.40
CA GLY A 271 -3.06 -39.02 -15.70
C GLY A 271 -4.41 -38.31 -15.67
N PHE A 272 -5.05 -38.27 -16.84
CA PHE A 272 -6.27 -37.54 -17.10
C PHE A 272 -7.54 -38.38 -16.88
N GLY A 273 -7.42 -39.69 -16.65
CA GLY A 273 -8.56 -40.54 -16.30
C GLY A 273 -9.23 -40.14 -14.97
N GLY A 274 -8.49 -39.47 -14.08
CA GLY A 274 -9.00 -38.91 -12.83
C GLY A 274 -9.59 -37.49 -12.95
N MET A 275 -9.74 -36.94 -14.16
CA MET A 275 -10.29 -35.59 -14.39
C MET A 275 -11.78 -35.63 -14.73
N HIS A 276 -12.61 -35.36 -13.73
CA HIS A 276 -14.08 -35.44 -13.82
C HIS A 276 -14.69 -34.14 -14.34
N TYR A 277 -15.44 -34.20 -15.45
CA TYR A 277 -16.22 -33.08 -16.00
C TYR A 277 -17.68 -33.05 -15.51
N TYR A 278 -18.12 -34.10 -14.82
CA TYR A 278 -19.45 -34.29 -14.23
C TYR A 278 -19.32 -34.54 -12.72
N TRP A 279 -20.36 -34.25 -11.94
CA TRP A 279 -20.30 -34.52 -10.50
C TRP A 279 -20.28 -36.03 -10.23
N GLN A 280 -19.38 -36.49 -9.34
CA GLN A 280 -19.26 -37.92 -8.98
C GLN A 280 -19.91 -38.26 -7.63
N ARG A 281 -20.13 -37.24 -6.78
CA ARG A 281 -20.55 -37.37 -5.38
C ARG A 281 -21.44 -36.20 -4.98
N GLN A 282 -22.19 -36.37 -3.91
CA GLN A 282 -22.85 -35.27 -3.20
C GLN A 282 -21.84 -34.45 -2.40
N ILE A 283 -22.24 -33.24 -2.00
CA ILE A 283 -21.41 -32.30 -1.20
C ILE A 283 -20.98 -32.96 0.12
N ALA A 284 -21.85 -33.75 0.75
CA ALA A 284 -21.59 -34.53 1.97
C ALA A 284 -20.83 -35.86 1.76
N TRP A 285 -20.35 -36.11 0.53
CA TRP A 285 -19.62 -37.31 0.05
C TRP A 285 -20.46 -38.59 -0.14
N GLY A 286 -21.79 -38.49 0.02
CA GLY A 286 -22.75 -39.52 -0.37
C GLY A 286 -22.75 -39.82 -1.88
N LEU A 287 -23.42 -40.92 -2.24
CA LEU A 287 -23.77 -41.23 -3.63
C LEU A 287 -24.83 -40.23 -4.14
N LEU A 288 -24.86 -39.96 -5.44
CA LEU A 288 -25.84 -39.08 -6.07
C LEU A 288 -27.26 -39.68 -5.96
N THR A 289 -28.26 -38.84 -5.67
CA THR A 289 -29.67 -39.27 -5.67
C THR A 289 -30.28 -39.21 -7.08
N GLY A 290 -31.48 -39.79 -7.25
CA GLY A 290 -32.25 -39.63 -8.50
C GLY A 290 -32.46 -38.16 -8.88
N GLU A 291 -32.66 -37.27 -7.88
CA GLU A 291 -32.80 -35.83 -8.09
C GLU A 291 -31.50 -35.17 -8.59
N ASP A 292 -30.33 -35.50 -8.03
CA ASP A 292 -29.03 -35.02 -8.56
C ASP A 292 -28.87 -35.42 -10.04
N LEU A 293 -29.25 -36.66 -10.38
CA LEU A 293 -29.05 -37.27 -11.70
C LEU A 293 -30.01 -36.72 -12.76
N LEU A 294 -31.26 -36.44 -12.39
CA LEU A 294 -32.25 -35.73 -13.22
C LEU A 294 -31.81 -34.28 -13.46
N ARG A 295 -31.47 -33.55 -12.39
CA ARG A 295 -31.06 -32.15 -12.48
C ARG A 295 -29.81 -31.92 -13.34
N GLU A 296 -28.88 -32.88 -13.40
CA GLU A 296 -27.73 -32.85 -14.32
C GLU A 296 -28.09 -33.32 -15.75
N ALA A 297 -29.18 -34.07 -15.93
CA ALA A 297 -29.74 -34.37 -17.26
C ALA A 297 -30.48 -33.16 -17.84
N ASP A 298 -31.32 -32.48 -17.04
CA ASP A 298 -31.98 -31.22 -17.41
C ASP A 298 -30.96 -30.15 -17.84
N GLU A 299 -29.85 -30.03 -17.09
CA GLU A 299 -28.72 -29.13 -17.44
C GLU A 299 -28.01 -29.53 -18.74
N ALA A 300 -28.01 -30.81 -19.13
CA ALA A 300 -27.42 -31.28 -20.38
C ALA A 300 -28.36 -31.12 -21.58
N GLU A 301 -29.66 -31.38 -21.40
CA GLU A 301 -30.68 -31.24 -22.44
C GLU A 301 -30.93 -29.75 -22.78
N ALA A 302 -31.00 -28.88 -21.77
CA ALA A 302 -31.05 -27.43 -21.97
C ALA A 302 -29.80 -26.90 -22.70
N ALA A 303 -28.61 -27.46 -22.44
CA ALA A 303 -27.39 -27.10 -23.15
C ALA A 303 -27.39 -27.59 -24.62
N ALA A 304 -27.91 -28.79 -24.89
CA ALA A 304 -28.07 -29.31 -26.24
C ALA A 304 -29.06 -28.46 -27.06
N ALA A 305 -30.19 -28.07 -26.47
CA ALA A 305 -31.15 -27.16 -27.09
C ALA A 305 -30.54 -25.77 -27.39
N ALA A 306 -29.75 -25.23 -26.47
CA ALA A 306 -29.03 -23.96 -26.66
C ALA A 306 -27.96 -24.04 -27.78
N ALA A 307 -27.27 -25.18 -27.90
CA ALA A 307 -26.32 -25.42 -28.99
C ALA A 307 -27.02 -25.55 -30.35
N ALA A 308 -28.13 -26.29 -30.43
CA ALA A 308 -28.94 -26.42 -31.64
C ALA A 308 -29.44 -25.06 -32.15
N ALA A 309 -29.84 -24.16 -31.25
CA ALA A 309 -30.31 -22.80 -31.57
C ALA A 309 -29.22 -21.86 -32.14
N SER A 310 -27.95 -22.30 -32.21
CA SER A 310 -26.81 -21.49 -32.70
C SER A 310 -26.33 -21.83 -34.11
N SER A 311 -26.88 -22.88 -34.74
CA SER A 311 -26.54 -23.27 -36.12
C SER A 311 -27.63 -22.81 -37.11
N PRO A 312 -27.29 -22.13 -38.23
CA PRO A 312 -28.28 -21.49 -39.10
C PRO A 312 -29.00 -22.42 -40.10
N THR A 313 -28.83 -23.74 -40.02
CA THR A 313 -29.37 -24.69 -41.02
C THR A 313 -29.85 -26.03 -40.42
N ALA A 314 -31.11 -26.07 -39.97
CA ALA A 314 -31.94 -27.28 -39.91
C ALA A 314 -33.41 -26.90 -39.78
N SER A 315 -34.32 -27.62 -40.44
CA SER A 315 -35.76 -27.43 -40.37
C SER A 315 -36.49 -28.74 -40.05
N GLU A 316 -37.63 -28.61 -39.36
CA GLU A 316 -38.69 -29.62 -39.18
C GLU A 316 -38.38 -30.89 -38.35
N THR A 317 -39.10 -30.97 -37.22
CA THR A 317 -39.66 -32.17 -36.57
C THR A 317 -39.00 -33.54 -36.79
N THR A 318 -38.47 -34.11 -35.71
CA THR A 318 -38.63 -35.53 -35.39
C THR A 318 -38.73 -35.68 -33.87
N GLU A 319 -39.75 -36.37 -33.36
CA GLU A 319 -39.79 -36.76 -31.94
C GLU A 319 -38.73 -37.83 -31.70
N ALA A 320 -37.71 -37.53 -30.90
CA ALA A 320 -36.71 -38.52 -30.53
C ALA A 320 -37.33 -39.55 -29.57
N PRO A 321 -37.17 -40.87 -29.82
CA PRO A 321 -37.71 -41.89 -28.93
C PRO A 321 -37.05 -41.77 -27.54
N ILE A 322 -37.87 -41.73 -26.49
CA ILE A 322 -37.41 -41.64 -25.10
C ILE A 322 -36.52 -42.84 -24.81
N ALA A 323 -35.21 -42.59 -24.67
CA ALA A 323 -34.24 -43.63 -24.35
C ALA A 323 -34.54 -44.21 -22.96
N PRO A 324 -34.37 -45.54 -22.75
CA PRO A 324 -34.59 -46.14 -21.44
C PRO A 324 -33.64 -45.52 -20.39
N PRO A 325 -34.05 -45.47 -19.11
CA PRO A 325 -33.29 -44.81 -18.05
C PRO A 325 -31.91 -45.45 -17.88
N VAL A 326 -30.88 -44.76 -18.38
CA VAL A 326 -29.49 -45.21 -18.40
C VAL A 326 -29.02 -45.49 -16.97
N THR A 327 -28.53 -46.70 -16.71
CA THR A 327 -28.08 -47.08 -15.36
C THR A 327 -26.87 -46.25 -14.93
N LEU A 328 -26.67 -46.10 -13.61
CA LEU A 328 -25.49 -45.40 -13.07
C LEU A 328 -24.16 -45.97 -13.60
N SER A 329 -24.09 -47.28 -13.79
CA SER A 329 -22.96 -47.98 -14.41
C SER A 329 -22.72 -47.57 -15.87
N GLU A 330 -23.77 -47.53 -16.69
CA GLU A 330 -23.66 -47.12 -18.10
C GLU A 330 -23.35 -45.62 -18.23
N ARG A 331 -23.91 -44.77 -17.37
CA ARG A 331 -23.60 -43.33 -17.31
C ARG A 331 -22.13 -43.10 -16.96
N ALA A 332 -21.60 -43.81 -15.95
CA ALA A 332 -20.19 -43.77 -15.60
C ALA A 332 -19.28 -44.27 -16.74
N GLN A 333 -19.66 -45.34 -17.44
CA GLN A 333 -18.93 -45.83 -18.61
C GLN A 333 -18.92 -44.80 -19.75
N ARG A 334 -20.06 -44.17 -20.06
CA ARG A 334 -20.15 -43.09 -21.07
C ARG A 334 -19.27 -41.90 -20.71
N HIS A 335 -19.29 -41.42 -19.46
CA HIS A 335 -18.44 -40.31 -19.01
C HIS A 335 -16.93 -40.65 -19.09
N ALA A 336 -16.55 -41.90 -18.79
CA ALA A 336 -15.17 -42.37 -18.93
C ALA A 336 -14.73 -42.47 -20.41
N GLN A 337 -15.62 -42.93 -21.29
CA GLN A 337 -15.42 -42.92 -22.75
C GLN A 337 -15.29 -41.50 -23.30
N GLU A 338 -16.12 -40.55 -22.85
CA GLU A 338 -16.05 -39.13 -23.22
C GLU A 338 -14.70 -38.52 -22.82
N SER A 339 -14.28 -38.67 -21.56
CA SER A 339 -12.98 -38.16 -21.08
C SER A 339 -11.79 -38.77 -21.83
N THR A 340 -11.87 -40.07 -22.16
CA THR A 340 -10.87 -40.76 -22.99
C THR A 340 -10.85 -40.22 -24.43
N THR A 341 -12.03 -39.97 -25.02
CA THR A 341 -12.18 -39.45 -26.39
C THR A 341 -11.65 -38.03 -26.51
N ASN A 342 -12.01 -37.15 -25.57
CA ASN A 342 -11.49 -35.78 -25.51
C ASN A 342 -9.96 -35.78 -25.34
N THR A 343 -9.44 -36.67 -24.49
CA THR A 343 -7.98 -36.84 -24.29
C THR A 343 -7.28 -37.32 -25.56
N LEU A 344 -7.86 -38.24 -26.33
CA LEU A 344 -7.34 -38.67 -27.64
C LEU A 344 -7.41 -37.55 -28.69
N ALA A 345 -8.50 -36.77 -28.72
CA ALA A 345 -8.63 -35.62 -29.61
C ALA A 345 -7.52 -34.59 -29.38
N PHE A 346 -7.27 -34.19 -28.12
CA PHE A 346 -6.20 -33.25 -27.77
C PHE A 346 -4.79 -33.80 -28.05
N TYR A 347 -4.55 -35.11 -27.86
CA TYR A 347 -3.29 -35.78 -28.25
C TYR A 347 -3.00 -35.61 -29.75
N HIS A 348 -4.02 -35.76 -30.60
CA HIS A 348 -3.89 -35.62 -32.05
C HIS A 348 -3.79 -34.16 -32.53
N SER A 349 -4.48 -33.21 -31.89
CA SER A 349 -4.54 -31.81 -32.34
C SER A 349 -3.51 -30.88 -31.69
N LEU A 350 -3.41 -30.87 -30.36
CA LEU A 350 -2.63 -29.88 -29.59
C LEU A 350 -1.22 -30.37 -29.22
N TYR A 351 -1.07 -31.66 -28.91
CA TYR A 351 0.18 -32.20 -28.34
C TYR A 351 1.08 -32.94 -29.33
N THR A 352 0.83 -32.77 -30.64
CA THR A 352 1.69 -33.29 -31.73
C THR A 352 1.92 -34.81 -31.66
N ARG A 353 0.93 -35.58 -31.19
CA ARG A 353 0.98 -37.04 -31.04
C ARG A 353 2.12 -37.55 -30.13
N SER A 354 2.42 -36.86 -29.03
CA SER A 354 3.35 -37.35 -27.99
C SER A 354 2.69 -37.35 -26.61
N TRP A 355 2.60 -38.52 -25.97
CA TRP A 355 1.99 -38.64 -24.64
C TRP A 355 2.88 -37.99 -23.57
N MET A 356 4.21 -38.10 -23.68
CA MET A 356 5.14 -37.38 -22.79
C MET A 356 4.91 -35.87 -22.83
N ARG A 357 4.76 -35.30 -24.04
CA ARG A 357 4.49 -33.86 -24.22
C ARG A 357 3.15 -33.46 -23.63
N MET A 358 2.11 -34.27 -23.85
CA MET A 358 0.79 -34.07 -23.25
C MET A 358 0.84 -34.11 -21.72
N PHE A 359 1.49 -35.11 -21.11
CA PHE A 359 1.64 -35.24 -19.66
C PHE A 359 2.37 -34.06 -19.01
N ARG A 360 3.32 -33.43 -19.72
CA ARG A 360 4.10 -32.30 -19.21
C ARG A 360 3.40 -30.94 -19.38
N LEU A 361 2.57 -30.78 -20.41
CA LEU A 361 2.00 -29.48 -20.77
C LEU A 361 0.50 -29.32 -20.46
N ARG A 362 -0.27 -30.40 -20.38
CA ARG A 362 -1.71 -30.32 -20.13
C ARG A 362 -2.02 -29.98 -18.65
N PRO A 363 -2.86 -28.97 -18.38
CA PRO A 363 -3.38 -28.66 -17.05
C PRO A 363 -3.97 -29.89 -16.35
N ARG A 364 -3.67 -30.12 -15.07
CA ARG A 364 -4.31 -31.17 -14.25
C ARG A 364 -4.29 -30.90 -12.76
N ILE A 365 -5.24 -31.50 -12.05
CA ILE A 365 -5.29 -31.54 -10.58
C ILE A 365 -4.25 -32.52 -10.05
N ARG A 366 -3.64 -32.21 -8.90
CA ARG A 366 -2.72 -33.09 -8.15
C ARG A 366 -3.39 -33.54 -6.86
N PHE A 367 -3.46 -34.86 -6.65
CA PHE A 367 -4.10 -35.48 -5.48
C PHE A 367 -3.11 -35.77 -4.33
N ASN A 368 -1.80 -35.68 -4.58
CA ASN A 368 -0.73 -35.97 -3.62
C ASN A 368 -0.35 -34.81 -2.68
N GLY A 369 -1.23 -33.82 -2.48
CA GLY A 369 -0.94 -32.66 -1.62
C GLY A 369 -2.11 -31.70 -1.39
N CYS A 370 -1.82 -30.56 -0.78
CA CYS A 370 -2.79 -29.48 -0.53
C CYS A 370 -2.48 -28.26 -1.42
N TYR A 371 -3.53 -27.68 -2.01
CA TYR A 371 -3.48 -26.34 -2.60
C TYR A 371 -3.67 -25.31 -1.48
N ILE A 372 -2.83 -24.27 -1.44
CA ILE A 372 -2.81 -23.28 -0.36
C ILE A 372 -2.91 -21.88 -0.95
N SER A 373 -3.91 -21.11 -0.53
CA SER A 373 -4.07 -19.69 -0.86
C SER A 373 -3.82 -18.84 0.38
N THR A 374 -2.70 -18.13 0.40
CA THR A 374 -2.30 -17.25 1.50
C THR A 374 -2.80 -15.83 1.26
N VAL A 375 -3.77 -15.36 2.06
CA VAL A 375 -4.33 -14.02 1.94
C VAL A 375 -3.87 -13.16 3.13
N ASN A 376 -3.30 -11.99 2.83
CA ASN A 376 -2.88 -11.00 3.81
C ASN A 376 -3.86 -9.82 3.77
N TYR A 377 -4.44 -9.41 4.91
CA TYR A 377 -5.11 -8.11 5.00
C TYR A 377 -4.63 -7.28 6.19
N MET A 378 -4.54 -5.98 5.97
CA MET A 378 -4.14 -5.00 6.99
C MET A 378 -5.38 -4.37 7.59
N ARG A 379 -5.57 -4.53 8.90
CA ARG A 379 -6.59 -3.82 9.67
C ARG A 379 -5.91 -2.79 10.59
N PRO A 380 -6.33 -1.51 10.61
CA PRO A 380 -5.87 -0.59 11.64
C PRO A 380 -6.34 -1.08 13.01
N GLY A 381 -5.42 -1.10 13.98
CA GLY A 381 -5.73 -1.39 15.38
C GLY A 381 -6.67 -0.33 15.98
N GLN A 382 -7.32 -0.68 17.09
CA GLN A 382 -8.29 0.20 17.74
C GLN A 382 -7.59 1.46 18.27
N ALA A 383 -7.85 2.61 17.63
CA ALA A 383 -7.20 3.86 17.97
C ALA A 383 -7.81 4.49 19.23
N SER A 384 -6.99 4.72 20.26
CA SER A 384 -7.36 5.58 21.38
C SER A 384 -7.41 7.05 20.94
N ALA A 385 -8.42 7.79 21.41
CA ALA A 385 -8.69 9.16 21.00
C ALA A 385 -7.58 10.18 21.34
N SER A 386 -6.60 9.81 22.16
CA SER A 386 -5.48 10.65 22.61
C SER A 386 -4.12 10.31 21.99
N ALA A 387 -4.06 9.32 21.09
CA ALA A 387 -2.81 8.84 20.48
C ALA A 387 -2.36 9.68 19.26
N VAL A 388 -1.05 9.93 19.16
CA VAL A 388 -0.45 10.63 18.01
C VAL A 388 -0.32 9.66 16.83
N THR A 389 -0.70 10.12 15.62
CA THR A 389 -0.89 9.31 14.40
C THR A 389 0.39 8.69 13.80
N TRP A 390 1.52 8.72 14.50
CA TRP A 390 2.76 8.06 14.05
C TRP A 390 2.80 6.57 14.45
N ASN A 391 2.28 6.24 15.65
CA ASN A 391 2.24 4.88 16.19
C ASN A 391 0.80 4.35 16.24
N SER A 392 0.12 4.32 15.09
CA SER A 392 -1.12 3.53 14.94
C SER A 392 -0.74 2.08 14.62
N PRO A 393 -0.91 1.11 15.53
CA PRO A 393 -0.56 -0.28 15.25
C PRO A 393 -1.44 -0.82 14.12
N VAL A 394 -0.81 -1.44 13.11
CA VAL A 394 -1.52 -2.11 12.02
C VAL A 394 -1.45 -3.60 12.28
N HIS A 395 -2.61 -4.23 12.46
CA HIS A 395 -2.69 -5.68 12.59
C HIS A 395 -2.70 -6.29 11.19
N ILE A 396 -1.61 -6.97 10.82
CA ILE A 396 -1.55 -7.78 9.61
C ILE A 396 -2.16 -9.13 9.98
N VAL A 397 -3.35 -9.43 9.43
CA VAL A 397 -3.97 -10.74 9.58
C VAL A 397 -3.67 -11.54 8.32
N THR A 398 -2.88 -12.60 8.49
CA THR A 398 -2.69 -13.64 7.47
C THR A 398 -3.74 -14.73 7.71
N TYR A 399 -4.44 -15.14 6.67
CA TYR A 399 -5.24 -16.36 6.69
C TYR A 399 -4.93 -17.22 5.48
N TYR A 400 -5.01 -18.52 5.67
CA TYR A 400 -4.71 -19.55 4.70
C TYR A 400 -6.02 -20.28 4.36
N ARG A 401 -6.33 -20.37 3.06
CA ARG A 401 -7.35 -21.31 2.56
C ARG A 401 -6.65 -22.54 2.01
N TYR A 402 -6.95 -23.69 2.60
CA TYR A 402 -6.46 -24.99 2.15
C TYR A 402 -7.56 -25.70 1.35
N LEU A 403 -7.19 -26.31 0.22
CA LEU A 403 -8.01 -27.21 -0.57
C LEU A 403 -7.25 -28.52 -0.80
N ARG A 404 -7.81 -29.66 -0.41
CA ARG A 404 -7.29 -31.00 -0.76
C ARG A 404 -8.33 -31.73 -1.58
N PHE A 405 -8.01 -32.00 -2.84
CA PHE A 405 -8.85 -32.75 -3.78
C PHE A 405 -8.56 -34.26 -3.66
N PHE A 406 -9.56 -35.08 -3.95
CA PHE A 406 -9.47 -36.54 -4.02
C PHE A 406 -9.96 -37.06 -5.38
N ARG A 407 -9.47 -38.22 -5.80
CA ARG A 407 -9.74 -38.82 -7.13
C ARG A 407 -11.22 -39.21 -7.35
N ASP A 408 -12.03 -39.28 -6.30
CA ASP A 408 -13.47 -39.64 -6.35
C ASP A 408 -14.42 -38.44 -6.53
N GLY A 409 -13.91 -37.26 -6.89
CA GLY A 409 -14.71 -36.04 -7.07
C GLY A 409 -15.03 -35.29 -5.77
N THR A 410 -14.44 -35.68 -4.63
CA THR A 410 -14.58 -34.97 -3.35
C THR A 410 -13.41 -34.04 -3.05
N VAL A 411 -13.63 -33.04 -2.21
CA VAL A 411 -12.64 -32.05 -1.78
C VAL A 411 -12.90 -31.61 -0.33
N MET A 412 -11.82 -31.35 0.41
CA MET A 412 -11.87 -30.66 1.71
C MET A 412 -11.52 -29.18 1.53
N SER A 413 -12.27 -28.28 2.17
CA SER A 413 -11.95 -26.85 2.24
C SER A 413 -11.82 -26.40 3.68
N LEU A 414 -10.72 -25.74 4.01
CA LEU A 414 -10.43 -25.20 5.35
C LEU A 414 -9.96 -23.75 5.24
N LEU A 415 -10.43 -22.89 6.14
CA LEU A 415 -10.05 -21.47 6.23
C LEU A 415 -9.59 -21.16 7.65
N THR A 416 -8.29 -20.95 7.85
CA THR A 416 -7.68 -20.80 9.18
C THR A 416 -6.49 -19.84 9.15
N THR A 417 -6.08 -19.31 10.30
CA THR A 417 -4.84 -18.54 10.46
C THR A 417 -3.63 -19.42 10.79
N ALA A 418 -3.82 -20.74 11.01
CA ALA A 418 -2.75 -21.69 11.28
C ALA A 418 -1.89 -21.96 10.04
N GLU A 419 -0.57 -22.11 10.24
CA GLU A 419 0.42 -22.18 9.16
C GLU A 419 0.48 -23.57 8.50
N PRO A 420 1.00 -23.70 7.27
CA PRO A 420 0.95 -24.95 6.52
C PRO A 420 1.57 -26.16 7.24
N ALA A 421 2.63 -25.95 8.02
CA ALA A 421 3.29 -27.00 8.80
C ALA A 421 2.35 -27.66 9.83
N ASP A 422 1.47 -26.87 10.45
CA ASP A 422 0.53 -27.37 11.47
C ASP A 422 -0.72 -28.03 10.87
N VAL A 423 -1.02 -27.77 9.58
CA VAL A 423 -2.31 -28.08 8.96
C VAL A 423 -2.23 -29.18 7.90
N VAL A 424 -1.21 -29.17 7.04
CA VAL A 424 -1.16 -30.03 5.84
C VAL A 424 -1.15 -31.53 6.18
N HIS A 425 -0.48 -31.90 7.26
CA HIS A 425 -0.41 -33.29 7.76
C HIS A 425 -1.72 -33.78 8.41
N HIS A 426 -2.57 -32.87 8.90
CA HIS A 426 -3.82 -33.22 9.58
C HIS A 426 -5.07 -33.13 8.69
N LEU A 427 -4.97 -32.51 7.50
CA LEU A 427 -6.06 -32.42 6.54
C LEU A 427 -6.22 -33.76 5.76
N THR A 428 -6.71 -34.80 6.44
CA THR A 428 -6.92 -36.17 5.89
C THR A 428 -8.32 -36.70 6.20
N ARG A 429 -8.78 -37.72 5.45
CA ARG A 429 -10.12 -38.31 5.60
C ARG A 429 -10.34 -38.86 7.01
N ASN A 430 -9.37 -39.63 7.49
CA ASN A 430 -9.42 -40.27 8.80
C ASN A 430 -9.49 -39.22 9.94
N ALA A 431 -8.71 -38.14 9.86
CA ALA A 431 -8.76 -37.05 10.84
C ALA A 431 -10.12 -36.33 10.88
N VAL A 432 -10.71 -36.03 9.71
CA VAL A 432 -12.05 -35.43 9.62
C VAL A 432 -13.11 -36.37 10.20
N SER A 433 -13.03 -37.69 9.96
CA SER A 433 -13.97 -38.65 10.56
C SER A 433 -13.80 -38.83 12.07
N LEU A 434 -12.56 -38.82 12.59
CA LEU A 434 -12.26 -38.98 14.02
C LEU A 434 -12.73 -37.79 14.87
N HIS A 435 -12.77 -36.58 14.29
CA HIS A 435 -13.20 -35.36 14.99
C HIS A 435 -14.64 -34.94 14.71
N ALA A 436 -15.43 -35.74 13.99
CA ALA A 436 -16.82 -35.44 13.63
C ALA A 436 -17.83 -35.51 14.81
N GLY A 437 -17.40 -35.91 16.02
CA GLY A 437 -18.33 -36.18 17.12
C GLY A 437 -17.73 -36.22 18.53
N GLY A 438 -17.00 -35.19 18.97
CA GLY A 438 -16.57 -35.10 20.37
C GLY A 438 -15.71 -33.88 20.73
N ALA A 439 -15.90 -33.32 21.93
CA ALA A 439 -15.24 -32.09 22.38
C ALA A 439 -13.77 -32.26 22.85
N ASN A 440 -13.22 -33.47 22.83
CA ASN A 440 -11.90 -33.80 23.37
C ASN A 440 -10.85 -33.92 22.25
N ALA A 441 -10.25 -32.79 21.85
CA ALA A 441 -9.20 -32.73 20.83
C ALA A 441 -7.96 -31.99 21.35
N HIS A 442 -6.80 -32.66 21.39
CA HIS A 442 -5.53 -32.03 21.73
C HIS A 442 -4.95 -31.28 20.51
N LEU A 443 -4.26 -30.16 20.75
CA LEU A 443 -3.54 -29.44 19.68
C LEU A 443 -2.44 -30.34 19.09
N PRO A 444 -2.22 -30.34 17.75
CA PRO A 444 -2.78 -29.39 16.77
C PRO A 444 -4.16 -29.73 16.19
N SER A 445 -4.72 -30.90 16.52
CA SER A 445 -5.90 -31.48 15.82
C SER A 445 -7.17 -30.63 15.83
N ALA A 446 -7.33 -29.72 16.79
CA ALA A 446 -8.48 -28.81 16.91
C ALA A 446 -8.78 -28.00 15.61
N VAL A 447 -7.77 -27.70 14.79
CA VAL A 447 -7.96 -26.96 13.52
C VAL A 447 -8.84 -27.74 12.53
N VAL A 448 -8.83 -29.08 12.60
CA VAL A 448 -9.60 -29.99 11.72
C VAL A 448 -11.11 -29.87 11.94
N GLN A 449 -11.57 -29.39 13.10
CA GLN A 449 -13.00 -29.19 13.41
C GLN A 449 -13.69 -28.18 12.48
N SER A 450 -12.93 -27.33 11.79
CA SER A 450 -13.45 -26.28 10.88
C SER A 450 -13.31 -26.63 9.39
N VAL A 451 -13.00 -27.89 9.07
CA VAL A 451 -12.95 -28.40 7.69
C VAL A 451 -14.35 -28.61 7.14
N LEU A 452 -14.68 -27.93 6.04
CA LEU A 452 -15.90 -28.16 5.28
C LEU A 452 -15.69 -29.28 4.26
N LYS A 453 -16.66 -30.19 4.15
CA LYS A 453 -16.72 -31.13 3.02
C LYS A 453 -17.19 -30.41 1.76
N GLY A 454 -16.81 -30.95 0.62
CA GLY A 454 -17.29 -30.51 -0.68
C GLY A 454 -17.07 -31.50 -1.82
N ARG A 455 -17.59 -31.15 -2.99
CA ARG A 455 -17.41 -31.85 -4.27
C ARG A 455 -16.74 -30.95 -5.30
N TRP A 456 -16.05 -31.54 -6.27
CA TRP A 456 -15.42 -30.83 -7.38
C TRP A 456 -15.74 -31.46 -8.74
N ARG A 457 -15.71 -30.65 -9.80
CA ARG A 457 -15.64 -31.07 -11.21
C ARG A 457 -14.87 -30.02 -12.02
N LEU A 458 -14.48 -30.35 -13.25
CA LEU A 458 -14.01 -29.38 -14.23
C LEU A 458 -15.17 -28.65 -14.90
N ALA A 459 -14.90 -27.45 -15.41
CA ALA A 459 -15.84 -26.70 -16.24
C ALA A 459 -16.09 -27.39 -17.59
N ARG A 460 -17.31 -27.26 -18.12
CA ARG A 460 -17.75 -27.76 -19.44
C ARG A 460 -17.98 -26.58 -20.38
N GLU A 461 -18.00 -26.84 -21.69
CA GLU A 461 -18.42 -25.84 -22.70
C GLU A 461 -19.84 -25.31 -22.43
N ALA A 462 -20.74 -26.18 -21.95
CA ALA A 462 -22.08 -25.81 -21.47
C ALA A 462 -22.10 -24.83 -20.28
N ASP A 463 -21.00 -24.68 -19.51
CA ASP A 463 -20.92 -23.67 -18.45
C ASP A 463 -20.59 -22.26 -18.99
N ASN A 464 -20.04 -22.15 -20.21
CA ASN A 464 -19.65 -20.89 -20.86
C ASN A 464 -19.87 -20.97 -22.40
N PRO A 465 -21.12 -20.88 -22.89
CA PRO A 465 -21.41 -21.04 -24.32
C PRO A 465 -20.70 -20.00 -25.20
N GLY A 466 -20.09 -20.46 -26.29
CA GLY A 466 -19.35 -19.62 -27.25
C GLY A 466 -17.86 -19.43 -26.96
N VAL A 467 -17.31 -20.12 -25.95
CA VAL A 467 -15.87 -20.15 -25.62
C VAL A 467 -15.30 -21.53 -25.95
N SER A 468 -14.15 -21.61 -26.60
CA SER A 468 -13.61 -22.92 -27.03
C SER A 468 -13.22 -23.82 -25.85
N LEU A 469 -13.34 -25.14 -26.02
CA LEU A 469 -12.87 -26.12 -25.02
C LEU A 469 -11.42 -25.90 -24.58
N SER A 470 -10.56 -25.42 -25.49
CA SER A 470 -9.16 -25.05 -25.23
C SER A 470 -8.96 -23.81 -24.35
N GLU A 471 -9.96 -22.93 -24.23
CA GLU A 471 -9.92 -21.74 -23.36
C GLU A 471 -10.52 -22.02 -21.96
N ILE A 472 -11.35 -23.06 -21.85
CA ILE A 472 -11.97 -23.53 -20.60
C ILE A 472 -11.09 -24.57 -19.89
N GLU A 473 -10.20 -25.26 -20.61
CA GLU A 473 -9.37 -26.35 -20.07
C GLU A 473 -8.48 -25.92 -18.88
N GLY A 474 -8.85 -26.38 -17.69
CA GLY A 474 -8.15 -26.12 -16.43
C GLY A 474 -9.01 -25.48 -15.33
N ASP A 475 -10.20 -24.95 -15.67
CA ASP A 475 -11.09 -24.36 -14.67
C ASP A 475 -11.81 -25.40 -13.82
N VAL A 476 -11.81 -25.20 -12.49
CA VAL A 476 -12.36 -26.15 -11.50
C VAL A 476 -13.56 -25.52 -10.79
N MET A 477 -14.67 -26.25 -10.77
CA MET A 477 -15.86 -25.92 -9.99
C MET A 477 -15.80 -26.65 -8.65
N VAL A 478 -16.05 -25.94 -7.54
CA VAL A 478 -16.09 -26.54 -6.19
C VAL A 478 -17.33 -26.07 -5.43
N GLU A 479 -18.02 -27.01 -4.78
CA GLU A 479 -19.16 -26.75 -3.91
C GLU A 479 -18.89 -27.34 -2.52
N THR A 480 -19.16 -26.57 -1.47
CA THR A 480 -18.89 -26.94 -0.07
C THR A 480 -20.13 -26.77 0.80
N GLU A 481 -20.20 -27.52 1.90
CA GLU A 481 -21.28 -27.43 2.88
C GLU A 481 -21.45 -25.99 3.44
N GLY A 482 -22.69 -25.61 3.76
CA GLY A 482 -23.02 -24.33 4.42
C GLY A 482 -23.21 -23.11 3.51
N VAL A 483 -23.09 -23.21 2.19
CA VAL A 483 -23.28 -22.07 1.25
C VAL A 483 -24.62 -22.15 0.54
N SER A 484 -25.49 -21.14 0.71
CA SER A 484 -26.91 -21.19 0.31
C SER A 484 -27.23 -20.75 -1.14
N LYS A 485 -26.22 -20.55 -1.99
CA LYS A 485 -26.36 -20.46 -3.46
C LYS A 485 -25.13 -21.08 -4.15
N PRO A 486 -25.29 -21.75 -5.31
CA PRO A 486 -24.26 -22.59 -5.91
C PRO A 486 -23.16 -21.81 -6.66
N ARG A 487 -22.12 -22.55 -7.10
CA ARG A 487 -20.96 -22.10 -7.89
C ARG A 487 -20.02 -21.11 -7.18
N ASN A 488 -19.10 -21.64 -6.38
CA ASN A 488 -17.77 -21.02 -6.24
C ASN A 488 -16.90 -21.51 -7.41
N THR A 489 -16.63 -20.64 -8.38
CA THR A 489 -15.72 -20.93 -9.51
C THR A 489 -14.27 -20.75 -9.07
N PHE A 490 -13.44 -21.80 -9.14
CA PHE A 490 -12.02 -21.74 -8.81
C PHE A 490 -11.17 -21.87 -10.09
N LYS A 491 -10.73 -20.73 -10.63
CA LYS A 491 -9.80 -20.66 -11.77
C LYS A 491 -8.41 -21.19 -11.36
N ALA A 492 -8.20 -22.49 -11.49
CA ALA A 492 -6.96 -23.17 -11.13
C ALA A 492 -6.03 -23.29 -12.34
N ASN A 493 -5.37 -22.18 -12.73
CA ASN A 493 -4.31 -22.20 -13.74
C ASN A 493 -3.18 -23.16 -13.33
N THR A 494 -3.26 -24.41 -13.79
CA THR A 494 -2.32 -25.50 -13.49
C THR A 494 -1.26 -25.69 -14.58
N SER A 495 -1.10 -24.67 -15.43
CA SER A 495 -0.02 -24.54 -16.42
C SER A 495 1.36 -24.47 -15.75
N PRO A 496 2.38 -25.20 -16.24
CA PRO A 496 3.76 -25.07 -15.75
C PRO A 496 4.36 -23.69 -16.05
N PRO A 497 5.35 -23.21 -15.26
CA PRO A 497 5.83 -21.83 -15.33
C PRO A 497 6.71 -21.56 -16.57
N SER A 498 6.12 -21.01 -17.63
CA SER A 498 6.84 -20.52 -18.81
C SER A 498 7.48 -19.14 -18.57
N SER A 499 8.76 -19.16 -18.18
CA SER A 499 9.75 -18.08 -18.38
C SER A 499 9.34 -16.63 -18.05
N SER A 500 8.44 -16.43 -17.08
CA SER A 500 8.01 -15.09 -16.64
C SER A 500 7.61 -15.09 -15.16
N PRO A 501 7.97 -14.05 -14.37
CA PRO A 501 7.66 -13.97 -12.95
C PRO A 501 6.26 -13.37 -12.73
N VAL A 502 5.22 -14.11 -13.08
CA VAL A 502 3.84 -13.77 -12.72
C VAL A 502 3.57 -14.26 -11.29
N SER A 503 3.03 -13.40 -10.44
CA SER A 503 2.59 -13.78 -9.09
C SER A 503 1.47 -14.83 -9.16
N SER A 504 1.50 -15.83 -8.29
CA SER A 504 0.46 -16.85 -8.14
C SER A 504 -0.80 -16.30 -7.45
N ASN A 505 -1.38 -15.27 -8.05
CA ASN A 505 -2.61 -14.63 -7.58
C ASN A 505 -3.83 -15.41 -8.11
N ILE A 506 -4.67 -15.91 -7.19
CA ILE A 506 -5.98 -16.48 -7.54
C ILE A 506 -6.98 -15.32 -7.66
N THR A 507 -7.31 -14.91 -8.89
CA THR A 507 -8.30 -13.87 -9.16
C THR A 507 -9.72 -14.40 -8.96
N MET A 508 -10.53 -13.76 -8.11
CA MET A 508 -11.93 -14.15 -7.86
C MET A 508 -12.91 -13.24 -8.60
N ALA A 509 -13.48 -13.72 -9.71
CA ALA A 509 -14.53 -13.00 -10.43
C ALA A 509 -15.92 -13.28 -9.84
N SER A 510 -16.42 -12.41 -8.95
CA SER A 510 -17.77 -12.50 -8.39
C SER A 510 -18.81 -11.85 -9.31
N SER A 511 -19.39 -12.62 -10.23
CA SER A 511 -20.48 -12.14 -11.08
C SER A 511 -21.78 -11.99 -10.29
N ARG A 512 -22.11 -10.76 -9.88
CA ARG A 512 -23.46 -10.37 -9.46
C ARG A 512 -23.87 -9.06 -10.14
N HIS A 513 -24.88 -9.14 -11.00
CA HIS A 513 -25.61 -7.97 -11.43
C HIS A 513 -26.53 -7.48 -10.29
N ASP A 514 -26.22 -6.30 -9.74
CA ASP A 514 -27.16 -5.49 -8.97
C ASP A 514 -27.85 -4.50 -9.93
N PRO A 515 -29.20 -4.50 -10.05
CA PRO A 515 -29.93 -3.54 -10.89
C PRO A 515 -29.72 -2.06 -10.52
N GLY A 516 -29.28 -1.77 -9.29
CA GLY A 516 -29.16 -0.41 -8.75
C GLY A 516 -28.11 0.48 -9.44
N GLN A 517 -27.10 -0.09 -10.10
CA GLN A 517 -26.00 0.68 -10.70
C GLN A 517 -25.90 0.49 -12.22
N ARG A 518 -26.91 0.99 -12.95
CA ARG A 518 -26.79 1.19 -14.41
C ARG A 518 -25.49 1.94 -14.75
N ARG A 519 -24.53 1.26 -15.39
CA ARG A 519 -23.43 1.93 -16.10
C ARG A 519 -24.07 2.89 -17.11
N ARG A 520 -24.06 4.20 -16.83
CA ARG A 520 -24.56 5.23 -17.76
C ARG A 520 -23.56 5.39 -18.90
N SER A 521 -23.54 4.47 -19.86
CA SER A 521 -22.78 4.61 -21.11
C SER A 521 -23.38 5.75 -21.94
N GLY A 522 -22.78 6.94 -21.83
CA GLY A 522 -23.24 8.15 -22.52
C GLY A 522 -22.50 9.42 -22.08
N PRO A 523 -22.65 10.54 -22.81
CA PRO A 523 -21.86 11.75 -22.63
C PRO A 523 -21.98 12.35 -21.22
N LEU A 524 -23.16 12.26 -20.59
CA LEU A 524 -23.39 12.75 -19.23
C LEU A 524 -22.51 12.06 -18.17
N ALA A 525 -22.16 10.79 -18.35
CA ALA A 525 -21.27 10.09 -17.42
C ALA A 525 -19.79 10.40 -17.67
N PHE A 526 -19.40 10.62 -18.94
CA PHE A 526 -18.07 11.15 -19.25
C PHE A 526 -17.88 12.51 -18.57
N LEU A 527 -18.83 13.43 -18.74
CA LEU A 527 -18.86 14.75 -18.11
C LEU A 527 -18.80 14.66 -16.58
N ALA A 528 -19.61 13.81 -15.95
CA ALA A 528 -19.54 13.57 -14.51
C ALA A 528 -18.13 13.13 -14.07
N SER A 529 -17.50 12.23 -14.83
CA SER A 529 -16.17 11.69 -14.51
C SER A 529 -15.00 12.66 -14.71
N LEU A 530 -15.22 13.84 -15.31
CA LEU A 530 -14.26 14.94 -15.29
C LEU A 530 -14.13 15.55 -13.89
N TYR A 531 -15.22 15.53 -13.12
CA TYR A 531 -15.29 16.15 -11.80
C TYR A 531 -14.88 15.22 -10.65
N ASP A 532 -14.80 13.90 -10.90
CA ASP A 532 -14.30 12.90 -9.96
C ASP A 532 -12.99 13.31 -9.27
N LEU A 533 -12.86 12.95 -7.99
CA LEU A 533 -11.67 13.24 -7.19
C LEU A 533 -10.44 12.45 -7.69
N ASP A 534 -10.65 11.23 -8.21
CA ASP A 534 -9.59 10.39 -8.79
C ASP A 534 -8.97 11.01 -10.06
N THR A 535 -9.81 11.62 -10.90
CA THR A 535 -9.42 12.42 -12.07
C THR A 535 -8.58 13.64 -11.67
N LEU A 536 -8.84 14.22 -10.49
CA LEU A 536 -8.12 15.39 -9.99
C LEU A 536 -6.78 15.00 -9.35
N ASP A 537 -6.80 14.16 -8.32
CA ASP A 537 -5.62 13.61 -7.66
C ASP A 537 -5.97 12.29 -6.96
N THR A 538 -5.30 11.21 -7.36
CA THR A 538 -5.48 9.88 -6.75
C THR A 538 -5.14 9.84 -5.26
N ARG A 539 -4.44 10.87 -4.74
CA ARG A 539 -4.21 11.09 -3.29
C ARG A 539 -5.46 11.52 -2.50
N PHE A 540 -6.62 11.62 -3.15
CA PHE A 540 -7.91 11.88 -2.48
C PHE A 540 -8.71 10.61 -2.23
N THR A 541 -8.58 9.64 -3.14
CA THR A 541 -9.32 8.38 -3.18
C THR A 541 -8.47 7.19 -2.70
N THR A 542 -7.15 7.34 -2.65
CA THR A 542 -6.19 6.40 -2.06
C THR A 542 -5.39 7.10 -0.94
N PRO A 543 -5.36 6.55 0.29
CA PRO A 543 -4.56 7.12 1.38
C PRO A 543 -3.07 7.17 1.04
N SER A 544 -2.37 8.24 1.42
CA SER A 544 -0.95 8.43 1.06
C SER A 544 0.02 7.38 1.64
N SER A 545 -0.43 6.55 2.58
CA SER A 545 0.28 5.39 3.15
C SER A 545 -0.06 4.05 2.48
N VAL A 546 -0.79 4.06 1.36
CA VAL A 546 -1.17 2.85 0.60
C VAL A 546 -0.61 2.94 -0.83
N PRO A 547 0.04 1.90 -1.35
CA PRO A 547 0.42 1.81 -2.77
C PRO A 547 -0.76 1.97 -3.72
N TYR A 548 -0.59 2.70 -4.83
CA TYR A 548 -1.70 2.95 -5.74
C TYR A 548 -2.16 1.70 -6.50
N ARG A 549 -1.26 0.78 -6.91
CA ARG A 549 -1.66 -0.48 -7.55
C ARG A 549 -2.51 -1.35 -6.61
N ALA A 550 -2.09 -1.48 -5.34
CA ALA A 550 -2.86 -2.17 -4.30
C ALA A 550 -4.22 -1.52 -4.00
N SER A 551 -4.44 -0.26 -4.40
CA SER A 551 -5.75 0.40 -4.35
C SER A 551 -6.55 0.31 -5.65
N LEU A 552 -5.94 -0.07 -6.77
CA LEU A 552 -6.62 -0.42 -8.03
C LEU A 552 -7.08 -1.87 -8.00
N GLU A 553 -6.17 -2.81 -7.70
CA GLU A 553 -6.46 -4.24 -7.48
C GLU A 553 -7.68 -4.39 -6.56
N LYS A 554 -7.63 -3.73 -5.39
CA LYS A 554 -8.74 -3.71 -4.43
C LYS A 554 -10.03 -3.01 -4.90
N ARG A 555 -10.01 -2.15 -5.92
CA ARG A 555 -11.22 -1.57 -6.55
C ARG A 555 -11.81 -2.47 -7.63
N GLU A 556 -11.01 -3.38 -8.18
CA GLU A 556 -11.44 -4.37 -9.17
C GLU A 556 -12.01 -5.62 -8.48
N ASP A 557 -11.46 -5.99 -7.30
CA ASP A 557 -11.95 -7.10 -6.46
C ASP A 557 -13.14 -6.75 -5.54
N ASP A 558 -13.21 -5.54 -4.96
CA ASP A 558 -14.27 -5.20 -3.98
C ASP A 558 -15.59 -4.77 -4.66
N ALA A 559 -16.66 -5.52 -4.37
CA ALA A 559 -18.03 -5.03 -4.46
C ALA A 559 -18.20 -3.70 -3.66
N PRO A 560 -19.18 -2.83 -4.00
CA PRO A 560 -19.35 -1.53 -3.33
C PRO A 560 -19.48 -1.71 -1.81
N LYS A 561 -18.50 -1.18 -1.07
CA LYS A 561 -18.42 -1.37 0.38
C LYS A 561 -19.66 -0.78 1.06
N PRO A 562 -20.19 -1.44 2.11
CA PRO A 562 -21.11 -0.78 3.01
C PRO A 562 -20.45 0.49 3.56
N ALA A 563 -21.25 1.55 3.74
CA ALA A 563 -20.74 2.87 4.10
C ALA A 563 -19.87 2.83 5.37
N ASP A 564 -18.87 3.73 5.45
CA ASP A 564 -17.99 3.82 6.61
C ASP A 564 -18.81 4.02 7.90
N LYS A 565 -18.39 3.39 8.99
CA LYS A 565 -19.24 3.12 10.19
C LYS A 565 -19.65 4.37 11.00
N GLY A 566 -19.41 5.57 10.49
CA GLY A 566 -19.86 6.85 11.03
C GLY A 566 -20.42 7.83 9.99
N ALA A 567 -20.77 7.35 8.79
CA ALA A 567 -21.40 8.17 7.74
C ALA A 567 -22.93 8.24 7.94
N GLU A 568 -23.49 9.44 7.92
CA GLU A 568 -24.93 9.67 8.09
C GLU A 568 -25.72 9.33 6.81
N PRO A 569 -27.00 8.92 6.90
CA PRO A 569 -27.87 8.75 5.73
C PRO A 569 -27.99 10.06 4.94
N SER A 570 -28.22 9.96 3.62
CA SER A 570 -28.19 11.14 2.75
C SER A 570 -29.39 12.06 2.96
N LYS A 571 -29.10 13.36 3.04
CA LYS A 571 -30.06 14.43 3.32
C LYS A 571 -30.51 15.18 2.06
N TRP A 572 -29.88 14.95 0.90
CA TRP A 572 -30.22 15.61 -0.38
C TRP A 572 -31.72 15.58 -0.72
N ASN A 573 -32.42 14.50 -0.41
CA ASN A 573 -33.85 14.31 -0.70
C ASN A 573 -34.77 14.64 0.49
N THR A 574 -34.34 15.49 1.43
CA THR A 574 -35.15 15.89 2.59
C THR A 574 -35.75 17.28 2.40
N LEU A 575 -36.88 17.56 3.07
CA LEU A 575 -37.54 18.89 3.04
C LEU A 575 -36.58 20.03 3.45
N GLU A 576 -35.66 19.75 4.39
CA GLU A 576 -34.59 20.66 4.77
C GLU A 576 -33.71 21.06 3.56
N PHE A 577 -33.29 20.08 2.76
CA PHE A 577 -32.45 20.33 1.58
C PHE A 577 -33.23 20.87 0.38
N TYR A 578 -34.52 20.56 0.23
CA TYR A 578 -35.37 21.23 -0.77
C TYR A 578 -35.51 22.73 -0.47
N ALA A 579 -35.62 23.13 0.81
CA ALA A 579 -35.56 24.54 1.20
C ALA A 579 -34.18 25.16 0.92
N TYR A 580 -33.08 24.43 1.18
CA TYR A 580 -31.72 24.88 0.85
C TYR A 580 -31.48 25.04 -0.66
N TYR A 581 -32.06 24.17 -1.50
CA TYR A 581 -32.02 24.33 -2.95
C TYR A 581 -32.76 25.59 -3.41
N LEU A 582 -33.93 25.91 -2.82
CA LEU A 582 -34.65 27.16 -3.12
C LEU A 582 -33.83 28.41 -2.76
N VAL A 583 -33.14 28.40 -1.61
CA VAL A 583 -32.23 29.49 -1.22
C VAL A 583 -31.03 29.57 -2.18
N PHE A 584 -30.45 28.44 -2.59
CA PHE A 584 -29.32 28.45 -3.54
C PHE A 584 -29.73 28.98 -4.92
N LEU A 585 -30.91 28.60 -5.40
CA LEU A 585 -31.48 29.04 -6.69
C LEU A 585 -31.87 30.53 -6.72
N THR A 586 -32.14 31.17 -5.59
CA THR A 586 -32.40 32.61 -5.53
C THR A 586 -31.14 33.42 -5.21
N VAL A 587 -30.38 33.01 -4.19
CA VAL A 587 -29.21 33.78 -3.70
C VAL A 587 -28.05 33.75 -4.68
N VAL A 588 -27.70 32.61 -5.29
CA VAL A 588 -26.51 32.57 -6.16
C VAL A 588 -26.68 33.41 -7.43
N PRO A 589 -27.82 33.36 -8.17
CA PRO A 589 -28.06 34.29 -9.27
C PRO A 589 -28.10 35.76 -8.82
N TYR A 590 -28.65 36.06 -7.64
CA TYR A 590 -28.64 37.42 -7.09
C TYR A 590 -27.21 37.92 -6.79
N MET A 591 -26.34 37.06 -6.23
CA MET A 591 -24.93 37.40 -5.99
C MET A 591 -24.22 37.82 -7.28
N PHE A 592 -24.33 37.00 -8.33
CA PHE A 592 -23.79 37.32 -9.66
C PHE A 592 -24.46 38.56 -10.27
N TRP A 593 -25.77 38.74 -10.08
CA TRP A 593 -26.48 39.91 -10.60
C TRP A 593 -25.97 41.22 -10.00
N VAL A 594 -25.73 41.30 -8.69
CA VAL A 594 -25.22 42.52 -8.04
C VAL A 594 -23.81 42.89 -8.52
N ALA A 595 -22.93 41.90 -8.70
CA ALA A 595 -21.57 42.12 -9.19
C ALA A 595 -21.56 42.49 -10.70
N TYR A 596 -22.45 41.88 -11.48
CA TYR A 596 -22.70 42.27 -12.87
C TYR A 596 -23.30 43.68 -12.99
N ASP A 597 -24.20 44.08 -12.10
CA ASP A 597 -24.90 45.38 -12.11
C ASP A 597 -23.93 46.56 -12.09
N VAL A 598 -22.98 46.54 -11.16
CA VAL A 598 -21.91 47.55 -11.05
C VAL A 598 -20.83 47.43 -12.13
N SER A 599 -20.85 46.35 -12.92
CA SER A 599 -19.94 46.11 -14.05
C SER A 599 -20.53 46.53 -15.41
N ARG A 600 -21.77 47.04 -15.46
CA ARG A 600 -22.41 47.43 -16.74
C ARG A 600 -21.92 48.80 -17.24
N PRO A 601 -21.90 49.05 -18.57
CA PRO A 601 -21.74 50.39 -19.15
C PRO A 601 -22.79 51.42 -18.71
N SER A 602 -23.90 50.97 -18.11
CA SER A 602 -24.94 51.82 -17.54
C SER A 602 -24.68 52.28 -16.10
N ASP A 603 -23.64 51.78 -15.42
CA ASP A 603 -23.27 52.25 -14.08
C ASP A 603 -22.58 53.63 -14.18
N PRO A 604 -22.99 54.66 -13.41
CA PRO A 604 -22.37 56.00 -13.44
C PRO A 604 -20.86 56.04 -13.12
N ARG A 605 -20.28 54.95 -12.62
CA ARG A 605 -18.85 54.80 -12.30
C ARG A 605 -18.06 54.10 -13.42
N TYR A 606 -18.72 53.54 -14.43
CA TYR A 606 -18.11 52.70 -15.47
C TYR A 606 -16.92 53.38 -16.16
N GLU A 607 -17.07 54.63 -16.59
CA GLU A 607 -16.01 55.39 -17.27
C GLU A 607 -14.71 55.52 -16.44
N LYS A 608 -14.78 55.40 -15.11
CA LYS A 608 -13.60 55.46 -14.24
C LYS A 608 -12.72 54.20 -14.37
N PHE A 609 -13.31 53.04 -14.69
CA PHE A 609 -12.60 51.77 -14.82
C PHE A 609 -12.57 51.19 -16.24
N ALA A 610 -13.40 51.69 -17.16
CA ALA A 610 -13.39 51.34 -18.58
C ALA A 610 -12.01 51.36 -19.27
N PRO A 611 -11.04 52.25 -18.91
CA PRO A 611 -9.68 52.23 -19.47
C PRO A 611 -8.83 51.01 -19.08
N TRP A 612 -9.21 50.24 -18.05
CA TRP A 612 -8.52 49.00 -17.65
C TRP A 612 -9.09 47.75 -18.32
N LEU A 613 -10.18 47.88 -19.08
CA LEU A 613 -10.85 46.78 -19.78
C LEU A 613 -10.31 46.66 -21.21
N GLY A 614 -9.92 45.44 -21.61
CA GLY A 614 -9.50 45.12 -22.96
C GLY A 614 -10.66 44.67 -23.86
N GLU A 615 -10.38 44.48 -25.15
CA GLU A 615 -11.34 43.86 -26.08
C GLU A 615 -11.54 42.38 -25.74
N GLY A 616 -12.80 41.97 -25.59
CA GLY A 616 -13.20 40.60 -25.30
C GLY A 616 -13.41 39.77 -26.57
N TRP A 617 -13.37 38.45 -26.43
CA TRP A 617 -13.69 37.52 -27.52
C TRP A 617 -15.20 37.22 -27.64
N ILE A 618 -16.00 37.66 -26.67
CA ILE A 618 -17.47 37.64 -26.76
C ILE A 618 -17.92 38.95 -27.46
N PRO A 619 -18.64 38.89 -28.59
CA PRO A 619 -19.11 40.09 -29.30
C PRO A 619 -19.86 41.07 -28.39
N GLY A 620 -19.49 42.35 -28.47
CA GLY A 620 -20.10 43.42 -27.66
C GLY A 620 -19.73 43.41 -26.17
N ARG A 621 -18.77 42.58 -25.73
CA ARG A 621 -18.26 42.57 -24.35
C ARG A 621 -16.76 42.87 -24.30
N ARG A 622 -16.36 43.62 -23.27
CA ARG A 622 -14.95 43.80 -22.91
C ARG A 622 -14.52 42.68 -21.95
N ILE A 623 -13.23 42.61 -21.66
CA ILE A 623 -12.65 41.68 -20.68
C ILE A 623 -11.78 42.44 -19.67
N ASP A 624 -11.95 42.14 -18.39
CA ASP A 624 -11.05 42.63 -17.34
C ASP A 624 -9.67 41.94 -17.44
N LEU A 625 -8.68 42.70 -17.91
CA LEU A 625 -7.26 42.32 -17.94
C LEU A 625 -6.42 43.23 -17.04
N SER A 626 -7.04 43.79 -15.99
CA SER A 626 -6.39 44.68 -15.03
C SER A 626 -5.28 43.99 -14.23
N ASP A 627 -5.42 42.69 -13.95
CA ASP A 627 -4.43 41.89 -13.23
C ASP A 627 -3.23 41.52 -14.12
N ALA A 628 -2.06 42.04 -13.77
CA ALA A 628 -0.85 41.87 -14.56
C ALA A 628 -0.35 40.41 -14.61
N GLN A 629 -0.58 39.60 -13.58
CA GLN A 629 -0.10 38.22 -13.52
C GLN A 629 -0.99 37.30 -14.38
N TYR A 630 -2.31 37.37 -14.26
CA TYR A 630 -3.22 36.60 -15.11
C TYR A 630 -3.10 37.04 -16.58
N ARG A 631 -3.04 38.35 -16.86
CA ARG A 631 -2.81 38.88 -18.21
C ARG A 631 -1.52 38.33 -18.83
N THR A 632 -0.43 38.25 -18.06
CA THR A 632 0.84 37.69 -18.52
C THR A 632 0.76 36.18 -18.76
N PHE A 633 0.10 35.43 -17.88
CA PHE A 633 -0.17 33.99 -18.07
C PHE A 633 -0.99 33.73 -19.34
N ARG A 634 -2.08 34.48 -19.52
CA ARG A 634 -3.01 34.41 -20.66
C ARG A 634 -2.31 34.62 -21.99
N PHE A 635 -1.56 35.72 -22.15
CA PHE A 635 -0.85 36.01 -23.41
C PHE A 635 0.30 35.03 -23.70
N ASN A 636 0.94 34.46 -22.67
CA ASN A 636 1.98 33.45 -22.87
C ASN A 636 1.46 32.01 -22.99
N LEU A 637 0.16 31.78 -22.79
CA LEU A 637 -0.41 30.43 -22.77
C LEU A 637 -0.17 29.63 -24.07
N PRO A 638 -0.21 30.21 -25.29
CA PRO A 638 0.14 29.47 -26.50
C PRO A 638 1.59 28.97 -26.52
N TYR A 639 2.56 29.80 -26.11
CA TYR A 639 3.97 29.41 -26.03
C TYR A 639 4.22 28.37 -24.94
N MET A 640 3.54 28.48 -23.79
CA MET A 640 3.60 27.48 -22.74
C MET A 640 2.96 26.15 -23.19
N ALA A 641 1.83 26.19 -23.90
CA ALA A 641 1.17 25.01 -24.45
C ALA A 641 2.06 24.30 -25.51
N LEU A 642 2.80 25.07 -26.32
CA LEU A 642 3.82 24.52 -27.20
C LEU A 642 4.90 23.76 -26.40
N LEU A 643 5.44 24.36 -25.32
CA LEU A 643 6.43 23.71 -24.44
C LEU A 643 5.89 22.45 -23.76
N LEU A 644 4.63 22.45 -23.34
CA LEU A 644 3.93 21.31 -22.72
C LEU A 644 3.90 20.07 -23.63
N VAL A 645 3.84 20.27 -24.95
CA VAL A 645 3.92 19.20 -25.96
C VAL A 645 5.37 18.93 -26.37
N PHE A 646 6.15 19.98 -26.65
CA PHE A 646 7.51 19.89 -27.17
C PHE A 646 8.50 19.25 -26.19
N HIS A 647 8.43 19.56 -24.89
CA HIS A 647 9.37 19.00 -23.90
C HIS A 647 9.23 17.48 -23.74
N PRO A 648 8.03 16.89 -23.55
CA PRO A 648 7.85 15.43 -23.57
C PRO A 648 8.25 14.78 -24.91
N LEU A 649 8.02 15.44 -26.07
CA LEU A 649 8.48 14.96 -27.36
C LEU A 649 10.02 14.95 -27.45
N LEU A 650 10.68 16.03 -27.03
CA LEU A 650 12.14 16.14 -27.00
C LEU A 650 12.76 15.10 -26.05
N ARG A 651 12.11 14.77 -24.92
CA ARG A 651 12.52 13.66 -24.06
C ARG A 651 12.37 12.30 -24.77
N ARG A 652 11.31 12.08 -25.56
CA ARG A 652 11.17 10.86 -26.36
C ARG A 652 12.31 10.75 -27.40
N VAL A 653 12.63 11.82 -28.10
CA VAL A 653 13.78 11.88 -29.04
C VAL A 653 15.10 11.60 -28.32
N TRP A 654 15.34 12.23 -27.16
CA TRP A 654 16.52 11.97 -26.33
C TRP A 654 16.61 10.49 -25.90
N ASN A 655 15.49 9.87 -25.51
CA ASN A 655 15.46 8.47 -25.11
C ASN A 655 15.66 7.50 -26.29
N LEU A 656 15.37 7.91 -27.53
CA LEU A 656 15.68 7.16 -28.76
C LEU A 656 17.17 7.28 -29.13
N VAL A 657 17.75 8.49 -29.00
CA VAL A 657 19.18 8.75 -29.30
C VAL A 657 20.12 8.23 -28.21
N ARG A 658 19.68 8.24 -26.95
CA ARG A 658 20.38 7.65 -25.79
C ARG A 658 19.50 6.57 -25.14
N PRO A 659 19.31 5.42 -25.81
CA PRO A 659 18.50 4.32 -25.28
C PRO A 659 19.20 3.65 -24.09
N LEU A 660 18.44 2.85 -23.34
CA LEU A 660 18.99 2.09 -22.20
C LEU A 660 20.06 1.08 -22.69
N PRO A 661 21.06 0.73 -21.84
CA PRO A 661 22.04 -0.32 -22.12
C PRO A 661 21.37 -1.64 -22.54
N GLN A 662 22.04 -2.46 -23.36
CA GLN A 662 21.45 -3.71 -23.87
C GLN A 662 21.08 -4.68 -22.75
N ASP A 663 21.92 -4.79 -21.72
CA ASP A 663 21.70 -5.60 -20.52
C ASP A 663 20.38 -5.19 -19.82
N ALA A 664 20.17 -3.88 -19.68
CA ALA A 664 18.96 -3.29 -19.13
C ALA A 664 17.72 -3.39 -20.06
N ARG A 665 17.85 -3.88 -21.31
CA ARG A 665 16.70 -4.22 -22.17
C ARG A 665 16.30 -5.68 -22.06
N GLY A 666 17.23 -6.57 -21.71
CA GLY A 666 16.93 -7.98 -21.36
C GLY A 666 16.45 -8.15 -19.92
N ALA A 667 16.83 -7.24 -19.02
CA ALA A 667 16.43 -7.27 -17.62
C ALA A 667 14.91 -7.07 -17.40
N LYS A 668 14.40 -7.64 -16.30
CA LYS A 668 12.99 -7.52 -15.89
C LYS A 668 12.62 -6.03 -15.71
N PRO A 669 11.43 -5.56 -16.15
CA PRO A 669 11.11 -4.13 -16.30
C PRO A 669 11.02 -3.27 -15.02
N ASN A 670 11.28 -3.86 -13.84
CA ASN A 670 11.43 -3.15 -12.56
C ASN A 670 12.75 -3.51 -11.83
N SER A 671 13.78 -4.04 -12.52
CA SER A 671 15.07 -4.33 -11.87
C SER A 671 15.76 -3.05 -11.38
N ALA A 672 16.62 -3.18 -10.36
CA ALA A 672 17.39 -2.05 -9.83
C ALA A 672 18.28 -1.39 -10.90
N GLU A 673 18.81 -2.19 -11.83
CA GLU A 673 19.64 -1.74 -12.96
C GLU A 673 18.82 -0.94 -13.97
N VAL A 674 17.62 -1.41 -14.32
CA VAL A 674 16.67 -0.69 -15.19
C VAL A 674 16.27 0.65 -14.55
N ALA A 675 15.98 0.66 -13.25
CA ALA A 675 15.63 1.85 -12.51
C ALA A 675 16.79 2.87 -12.38
N GLU A 676 18.02 2.39 -12.19
CA GLU A 676 19.25 3.21 -12.20
C GLU A 676 19.56 3.76 -13.58
N ALA A 677 19.48 2.93 -14.63
CA ALA A 677 19.68 3.36 -16.02
C ALA A 677 18.62 4.39 -16.45
N ARG A 678 17.34 4.19 -16.08
CA ARG A 678 16.26 5.15 -16.30
C ARG A 678 16.50 6.46 -15.54
N LEU A 679 16.91 6.41 -14.27
CA LEU A 679 17.27 7.60 -13.50
C LEU A 679 18.36 8.40 -14.22
N ARG A 680 19.46 7.74 -14.61
CA ARG A 680 20.59 8.37 -15.33
C ARG A 680 20.16 8.95 -16.66
N GLN A 681 19.35 8.25 -17.44
CA GLN A 681 18.82 8.71 -18.74
C GLN A 681 17.98 9.99 -18.55
N ARG A 682 17.04 9.97 -17.59
CA ARG A 682 16.14 11.11 -17.34
C ARG A 682 16.87 12.30 -16.71
N THR A 683 17.61 12.14 -15.62
CA THR A 683 18.31 13.30 -15.00
C THR A 683 19.41 13.88 -15.88
N SER A 684 19.95 13.14 -16.87
CA SER A 684 20.84 13.73 -17.88
C SER A 684 20.10 14.58 -18.91
N PHE A 685 18.87 14.20 -19.31
CA PHE A 685 18.00 15.07 -20.10
C PHE A 685 17.61 16.32 -19.29
N ASP A 686 17.10 16.13 -18.07
CA ASP A 686 16.62 17.23 -17.21
C ASP A 686 17.75 18.21 -16.88
N PHE A 687 18.99 17.73 -16.69
CA PHE A 687 20.17 18.58 -16.51
C PHE A 687 20.52 19.40 -17.76
N ALA A 688 20.56 18.76 -18.93
CA ALA A 688 20.88 19.46 -20.18
C ALA A 688 19.78 20.47 -20.56
N PHE A 689 18.52 20.07 -20.41
CA PHE A 689 17.38 20.95 -20.63
C PHE A 689 17.34 22.09 -19.62
N ALA A 690 17.62 21.85 -18.33
CA ALA A 690 17.66 22.90 -17.31
C ALA A 690 18.65 24.03 -17.65
N ILE A 691 19.86 23.68 -18.12
CA ILE A 691 20.86 24.68 -18.52
C ILE A 691 20.35 25.50 -19.71
N PHE A 692 19.90 24.84 -20.79
CA PHE A 692 19.33 25.50 -21.96
C PHE A 692 18.13 26.40 -21.60
N TYR A 693 17.22 25.89 -20.77
CA TYR A 693 16.01 26.58 -20.33
C TYR A 693 16.33 27.82 -19.49
N LEU A 694 17.31 27.77 -18.58
CA LEU A 694 17.75 28.97 -17.85
C LEU A 694 18.28 30.07 -18.78
N PHE A 695 19.11 29.72 -19.77
CA PHE A 695 19.63 30.71 -20.72
C PHE A 695 18.54 31.27 -21.64
N VAL A 696 17.56 30.47 -22.07
CA VAL A 696 16.40 30.96 -22.83
C VAL A 696 15.51 31.88 -21.98
N LEU A 697 15.24 31.51 -20.73
CA LEU A 697 14.37 32.29 -19.85
C LEU A 697 15.04 33.55 -19.31
N HIS A 698 16.32 33.51 -18.94
CA HIS A 698 16.97 34.57 -18.15
C HIS A 698 18.26 35.12 -18.77
N GLY A 699 18.65 34.64 -19.95
CA GLY A 699 19.85 35.10 -20.67
C GLY A 699 21.10 34.98 -19.81
N PHE A 700 21.93 36.03 -19.78
CA PHE A 700 23.15 36.05 -18.96
C PHE A 700 22.88 35.98 -17.45
N SER A 701 21.69 36.35 -16.95
CA SER A 701 21.33 36.17 -15.53
C SER A 701 21.22 34.69 -15.13
N ALA A 702 21.15 33.75 -16.08
CA ALA A 702 21.31 32.32 -15.81
C ALA A 702 22.63 32.00 -15.09
N ALA A 703 23.71 32.76 -15.33
CA ALA A 703 24.98 32.57 -14.63
C ALA A 703 24.85 32.89 -13.13
N LYS A 704 24.11 33.95 -12.77
CA LYS A 704 23.84 34.35 -11.36
C LYS A 704 23.10 33.22 -10.64
N ILE A 705 22.06 32.68 -11.27
CA ILE A 705 21.26 31.55 -10.79
C ILE A 705 22.17 30.33 -10.57
N LEU A 706 22.97 29.94 -11.57
CA LEU A 706 23.86 28.77 -11.49
C LEU A 706 24.92 28.91 -10.38
N VAL A 707 25.44 30.11 -10.13
CA VAL A 707 26.36 30.38 -9.00
C VAL A 707 25.65 30.16 -7.65
N ILE A 708 24.46 30.72 -7.44
CA ILE A 708 23.68 30.53 -6.19
C ILE A 708 23.36 29.04 -5.97
N LEU A 709 22.97 28.34 -7.04
CA LEU A 709 22.72 26.89 -7.00
C LEU A 709 24.00 26.10 -6.65
N ALA A 710 25.15 26.43 -7.22
CA ALA A 710 26.43 25.78 -6.90
C ALA A 710 26.89 26.05 -5.47
N MET A 711 26.72 27.29 -4.98
CA MET A 711 27.02 27.66 -3.59
C MET A 711 26.16 26.87 -2.60
N ASN A 712 24.83 26.81 -2.81
CA ASN A 712 23.94 26.02 -1.95
C ASN A 712 24.30 24.53 -1.95
N TYR A 713 24.61 23.96 -3.11
CA TYR A 713 25.04 22.55 -3.21
C TYR A 713 26.32 22.29 -2.40
N LYS A 714 27.36 23.12 -2.58
CA LYS A 714 28.62 22.99 -1.83
C LYS A 714 28.40 23.17 -0.33
N LEU A 715 27.58 24.15 0.08
CA LEU A 715 27.19 24.38 1.46
C LEU A 715 26.50 23.15 2.08
N ALA A 716 25.66 22.45 1.32
CA ALA A 716 25.03 21.22 1.76
C ALA A 716 26.03 20.06 1.86
N THR A 717 26.80 19.80 0.79
CA THR A 717 27.63 18.58 0.67
C THR A 717 28.96 18.64 1.41
N SER A 718 29.50 19.84 1.67
CA SER A 718 30.88 20.02 2.18
C SER A 718 30.96 20.53 3.61
N LEU A 719 29.85 20.96 4.24
CA LEU A 719 29.84 21.33 5.66
C LEU A 719 29.68 20.09 6.57
N PRO A 720 30.30 20.08 7.77
CA PRO A 720 30.04 19.06 8.77
C PRO A 720 28.55 18.99 9.13
N ARG A 721 27.97 17.77 9.15
CA ARG A 721 26.53 17.49 9.31
C ARG A 721 25.82 18.35 10.37
N ARG A 722 26.48 18.64 11.51
CA ARG A 722 25.90 19.45 12.61
C ARG A 722 25.52 20.89 12.20
N TYR A 723 26.21 21.46 11.22
CA TYR A 723 25.98 22.83 10.74
C TYR A 723 25.02 22.91 9.55
N VAL A 724 24.87 21.83 8.77
CA VAL A 724 24.11 21.82 7.51
C VAL A 724 22.69 22.41 7.65
N PRO A 725 21.87 22.10 8.67
CA PRO A 725 20.53 22.69 8.79
C PRO A 725 20.56 24.20 9.01
N VAL A 726 21.41 24.69 9.92
CA VAL A 726 21.50 26.11 10.26
C VAL A 726 22.07 26.90 9.08
N ALA A 727 23.17 26.44 8.49
CA ALA A 727 23.77 27.04 7.32
C ALA A 727 22.80 27.09 6.13
N SER A 728 21.99 26.03 5.94
CA SER A 728 20.99 25.99 4.87
C SER A 728 19.89 27.04 5.07
N TRP A 729 19.34 27.15 6.28
CA TRP A 729 18.32 28.16 6.57
C TRP A 729 18.86 29.58 6.47
N VAL A 730 20.04 29.86 7.05
CA VAL A 730 20.69 31.17 6.98
C VAL A 730 20.99 31.56 5.53
N PHE A 731 21.67 30.69 4.76
CA PHE A 731 21.99 30.97 3.35
C PHE A 731 20.72 31.24 2.53
N ASN A 732 19.72 30.38 2.62
CA ASN A 732 18.52 30.50 1.79
C ASN A 732 17.64 31.70 2.17
N ILE A 733 17.56 32.06 3.45
CA ILE A 733 16.87 33.29 3.88
C ILE A 733 17.66 34.52 3.42
N CYS A 734 18.99 34.56 3.61
CA CYS A 734 19.82 35.67 3.14
C CYS A 734 19.75 35.85 1.62
N ILE A 735 19.64 34.77 0.83
CA ILE A 735 19.44 34.84 -0.62
C ILE A 735 18.05 35.39 -0.98
N LEU A 736 16.96 35.03 -0.26
CA LEU A 736 15.65 35.66 -0.48
C LEU A 736 15.72 37.19 -0.29
N PHE A 737 16.30 37.64 0.82
CA PHE A 737 16.47 39.07 1.10
C PHE A 737 17.40 39.76 0.08
N ALA A 738 18.55 39.16 -0.25
CA ALA A 738 19.51 39.76 -1.16
C ALA A 738 19.03 39.80 -2.63
N ASN A 739 18.20 38.82 -3.05
CA ASN A 739 17.59 38.80 -4.37
C ASN A 739 16.61 39.98 -4.56
N GLU A 740 15.77 40.25 -3.56
CA GLU A 740 14.78 41.34 -3.57
C GLU A 740 15.45 42.71 -3.38
N LEU A 741 16.33 42.85 -2.37
CA LEU A 741 17.08 44.10 -2.11
C LEU A 741 18.08 44.46 -3.20
N GLY A 742 18.48 43.50 -4.04
CA GLY A 742 19.45 43.66 -5.12
C GLY A 742 18.83 43.74 -6.53
N ASP A 743 17.50 43.74 -6.67
CA ASP A 743 16.78 43.70 -7.96
C ASP A 743 17.34 42.64 -8.94
N GLY A 744 17.56 41.42 -8.45
CA GLY A 744 18.14 40.32 -9.25
C GLY A 744 19.61 40.52 -9.69
N TYR A 745 20.33 41.40 -8.99
CA TYR A 745 21.74 41.77 -9.17
C TYR A 745 22.06 42.24 -10.61
N GLN A 746 21.59 43.42 -11.00
CA GLN A 746 21.89 44.01 -12.31
C GLN A 746 23.42 44.08 -12.55
N PHE A 747 23.91 43.54 -13.66
CA PHE A 747 25.34 43.49 -14.00
C PHE A 747 25.94 44.91 -14.06
N ARG A 748 25.18 45.89 -14.54
CA ARG A 748 25.53 47.32 -14.49
C ARG A 748 25.89 47.77 -13.07
N ASN A 749 25.06 47.43 -12.08
CA ASN A 749 25.23 47.90 -10.70
C ASN A 749 26.37 47.14 -10.01
N MET A 750 26.58 45.87 -10.35
CA MET A 750 27.77 45.11 -9.95
C MET A 750 29.05 45.74 -10.52
N ALA A 751 29.06 46.14 -11.79
CA ALA A 751 30.19 46.81 -12.42
C ALA A 751 30.49 48.16 -11.74
N LEU A 752 29.47 48.97 -11.44
CA LEU A 752 29.64 50.23 -10.71
C LEU A 752 30.22 50.02 -9.30
N PHE A 753 29.78 49.00 -8.57
CA PHE A 753 30.34 48.65 -7.25
C PHE A 753 31.82 48.26 -7.34
N VAL A 754 32.21 47.51 -8.38
CA VAL A 754 33.60 47.09 -8.61
C VAL A 754 34.49 48.23 -9.12
N THR A 755 33.96 49.19 -9.90
CA THR A 755 34.75 50.32 -10.43
C THR A 755 34.75 51.57 -9.55
N GLY A 756 33.85 51.68 -8.56
CA GLY A 756 33.80 52.80 -7.61
C GLY A 756 33.40 54.16 -8.20
N THR A 757 33.03 54.21 -9.47
CA THR A 757 32.77 55.44 -10.23
C THR A 757 31.51 56.17 -9.73
N PRO A 758 31.60 57.45 -9.31
CA PRO A 758 30.45 58.25 -8.88
C PRO A 758 29.38 58.39 -9.96
N ALA A 759 28.12 58.53 -9.54
CA ALA A 759 26.97 58.60 -10.44
C ALA A 759 26.97 59.79 -11.43
N LYS A 760 27.80 60.82 -11.19
CA LYS A 760 27.92 62.00 -12.06
C LYS A 760 28.80 61.73 -13.30
N ASP A 761 29.87 60.95 -13.15
CA ASP A 761 30.87 60.75 -14.20
C ASP A 761 30.42 59.72 -15.27
N ILE A 762 29.35 58.96 -14.97
CA ILE A 762 28.71 58.00 -15.88
C ILE A 762 28.15 58.69 -17.13
N VAL A 763 27.77 59.98 -17.03
CA VAL A 763 27.13 60.73 -18.12
C VAL A 763 28.15 61.22 -19.16
N SER A 764 29.41 61.43 -18.76
CA SER A 764 30.49 61.90 -19.64
C SER A 764 31.26 60.75 -20.30
N ASP A 765 31.70 59.75 -19.54
CA ASP A 765 32.28 58.52 -20.11
C ASP A 765 32.08 57.28 -19.20
N PRO A 766 31.08 56.41 -19.48
CA PRO A 766 30.87 55.20 -18.70
C PRO A 766 31.96 54.16 -18.98
N SER A 767 32.60 53.65 -17.93
CA SER A 767 33.70 52.69 -18.03
C SER A 767 33.34 51.40 -18.80
N VAL A 768 34.34 50.76 -19.42
CA VAL A 768 34.14 49.56 -20.27
C VAL A 768 33.37 48.44 -19.55
N LEU A 769 33.62 48.25 -18.24
CA LEU A 769 32.90 47.25 -17.43
C LEU A 769 31.42 47.62 -17.22
N VAL A 770 31.11 48.92 -17.06
CA VAL A 770 29.71 49.39 -16.93
C VAL A 770 28.98 49.27 -18.27
N ARG A 771 29.63 49.62 -19.40
CA ARG A 771 29.08 49.41 -20.76
C ARG A 771 28.80 47.92 -21.03
N LEU A 772 29.70 47.03 -20.62
CA LEU A 772 29.50 45.57 -20.72
C LEU A 772 28.36 45.09 -19.81
N GLY A 773 28.27 45.60 -18.58
CA GLY A 773 27.17 45.30 -17.66
C GLY A 773 25.80 45.67 -18.24
N GLU A 774 25.67 46.88 -18.80
CA GLU A 774 24.45 47.29 -19.50
C GLU A 774 24.12 46.42 -20.72
N TRP A 775 25.14 46.01 -21.49
CA TRP A 775 24.95 45.09 -22.61
C TRP A 775 24.44 43.72 -22.15
N LEU A 776 24.99 43.17 -21.06
CA LEU A 776 24.55 41.90 -20.48
C LEU A 776 23.11 41.97 -19.95
N ASP A 777 22.76 43.03 -19.22
CA ASP A 777 21.41 43.21 -18.65
C ASP A 777 20.33 43.41 -19.74
N ARG A 778 20.67 44.04 -20.88
CA ARG A 778 19.77 44.13 -22.06
C ARG A 778 19.38 42.75 -22.60
N HIS A 779 20.27 41.76 -22.50
CA HIS A 779 20.10 40.39 -23.02
C HIS A 779 19.56 39.38 -21.98
N GLY A 780 18.81 39.83 -20.96
CA GLY A 780 18.27 38.99 -19.88
C GLY A 780 17.12 38.00 -20.22
N GLY A 781 17.07 37.45 -21.44
CA GLY A 781 16.11 36.39 -21.84
C GLY A 781 14.63 36.79 -21.88
N LEU A 782 13.74 35.79 -21.98
CA LEU A 782 12.28 35.96 -22.04
C LEU A 782 11.66 36.57 -20.77
N MET A 783 12.28 36.35 -19.61
CA MET A 783 11.84 36.81 -18.29
C MET A 783 13.03 37.35 -17.50
N ARG A 784 13.34 38.64 -17.73
CA ARG A 784 14.45 39.35 -17.06
C ARG A 784 14.39 39.30 -15.52
N ARG A 785 13.18 39.34 -14.96
CA ARG A 785 12.90 39.26 -13.51
C ARG A 785 12.91 37.81 -13.02
N TRP A 786 14.10 37.25 -12.84
CA TRP A 786 14.30 35.87 -12.39
C TRP A 786 14.13 35.72 -10.87
N GLU A 787 14.38 36.78 -10.12
CA GLU A 787 14.43 36.82 -8.66
C GLU A 787 13.08 36.46 -8.01
N ILE A 788 11.96 36.95 -8.55
CA ILE A 788 10.60 36.62 -8.07
C ILE A 788 10.34 35.10 -8.13
N LEU A 789 10.73 34.48 -9.24
CA LEU A 789 10.50 33.05 -9.50
C LEU A 789 11.46 32.17 -8.68
N PHE A 790 12.60 32.73 -8.29
CA PHE A 790 13.60 32.04 -7.47
C PHE A 790 13.05 31.67 -6.08
N ASN A 791 12.02 32.34 -5.57
CA ASN A 791 11.40 31.99 -4.28
C ASN A 791 10.90 30.53 -4.25
N ILE A 792 10.31 30.02 -5.35
CA ILE A 792 9.93 28.60 -5.46
C ILE A 792 11.16 27.69 -5.55
N THR A 793 12.24 28.16 -6.18
CA THR A 793 13.51 27.43 -6.25
C THR A 793 14.14 27.26 -4.86
N VAL A 794 14.14 28.31 -4.02
CA VAL A 794 14.64 28.27 -2.63
C VAL A 794 14.02 27.15 -1.80
N LEU A 795 12.73 26.88 -1.97
CA LEU A 795 12.06 25.76 -1.30
C LEU A 795 12.67 24.40 -1.69
N ARG A 796 13.09 24.24 -2.95
CA ARG A 796 13.80 23.03 -3.42
C ARG A 796 15.22 22.95 -2.89
N LEU A 797 15.92 24.07 -2.76
CA LEU A 797 17.27 24.14 -2.16
C LEU A 797 17.24 23.63 -0.73
N ILE A 798 16.37 24.19 0.10
CA ILE A 798 16.15 23.76 1.49
C ILE A 798 15.72 22.28 1.54
N SER A 799 14.83 21.83 0.64
CA SER A 799 14.44 20.41 0.56
C SER A 799 15.62 19.48 0.28
N PHE A 800 16.49 19.82 -0.68
CA PHE A 800 17.67 19.01 -1.01
C PHE A 800 18.63 18.94 0.18
N ASN A 801 18.95 20.09 0.78
CA ASN A 801 19.91 20.16 1.88
C ASN A 801 19.42 19.39 3.13
N LEU A 802 18.12 19.46 3.43
CA LEU A 802 17.54 18.76 4.58
C LEU A 802 17.29 17.26 4.30
N ASP A 803 16.87 16.88 3.09
CA ASP A 803 16.81 15.47 2.67
C ASP A 803 18.22 14.83 2.72
N TYR A 804 19.26 15.57 2.32
CA TYR A 804 20.68 15.16 2.44
C TYR A 804 21.12 15.03 3.90
N TYR A 805 20.91 16.05 4.75
CA TYR A 805 21.22 16.01 6.17
C TYR A 805 20.56 14.83 6.91
N TRP A 806 19.34 14.46 6.51
CA TRP A 806 18.63 13.28 7.03
C TRP A 806 19.15 11.95 6.46
N SER A 807 19.64 11.91 5.22
CA SER A 807 20.30 10.72 4.66
C SER A 807 21.59 10.38 5.42
N LEU A 808 22.44 11.38 5.68
CA LEU A 808 23.66 11.26 6.51
C LEU A 808 23.38 10.84 7.97
N GLY A 809 22.11 10.82 8.40
CA GLY A 809 21.70 10.36 9.71
C GLY A 809 21.44 8.86 9.82
N ARG A 810 21.29 8.14 8.71
CA ARG A 810 20.98 6.71 8.71
C ARG A 810 22.24 5.88 8.46
N ARG A 811 22.85 5.36 9.53
CA ARG A 811 23.90 4.33 9.40
C ARG A 811 23.31 3.08 8.75
N GLY A 812 23.80 2.70 7.55
CA GLY A 812 23.65 1.39 6.91
C GLY A 812 22.27 0.74 7.04
N SER A 813 21.19 1.48 6.80
CA SER A 813 19.82 1.01 7.02
C SER A 813 18.81 1.70 6.11
N SER A 814 19.16 1.86 4.83
CA SER A 814 18.13 1.92 3.80
C SER A 814 17.37 0.58 3.76
N PRO A 815 16.02 0.56 3.75
CA PRO A 815 15.24 -0.68 3.60
C PRO A 815 15.49 -1.44 2.29
N LEU A 816 16.22 -0.84 1.34
CA LEU A 816 16.62 -1.41 0.05
C LEU A 816 18.04 -2.00 0.04
N GLU A 817 18.84 -1.76 1.09
CA GLU A 817 20.29 -1.97 1.09
C GLU A 817 20.72 -3.35 1.62
N ASN A 818 19.79 -4.09 2.24
CA ASN A 818 19.92 -5.53 2.56
C ASN A 818 19.86 -6.42 1.29
N LEU A 819 20.31 -5.92 0.14
CA LEU A 819 20.30 -6.58 -1.17
C LEU A 819 21.71 -6.86 -1.70
N LEU A 820 22.76 -6.43 -0.96
CA LEU A 820 24.17 -6.48 -1.38
C LEU A 820 25.15 -6.88 -0.25
N LEU A 821 24.67 -7.47 0.85
CA LEU A 821 25.52 -8.05 1.90
C LEU A 821 25.56 -9.59 1.78
N PRO A 822 26.72 -10.25 1.96
CA PRO A 822 26.80 -11.71 1.99
C PRO A 822 25.96 -12.33 3.11
N ASP A 823 25.41 -13.52 2.88
CA ASP A 823 24.42 -14.18 3.75
C ASP A 823 24.91 -14.59 5.16
N SER A 824 26.17 -14.33 5.52
CA SER A 824 26.79 -14.83 6.76
C SER A 824 26.41 -14.09 8.06
N LEU A 825 25.61 -13.01 8.00
CA LEU A 825 25.20 -12.21 9.18
C LEU A 825 23.74 -11.71 9.08
N ALA A 826 22.77 -12.63 9.16
CA ALA A 826 21.36 -12.35 8.82
C ALA A 826 20.31 -12.69 9.91
N ASP A 827 20.66 -12.61 11.20
CA ASP A 827 19.74 -12.89 12.33
C ASP A 827 18.81 -11.71 12.70
N ALA A 828 18.80 -10.65 11.89
CA ALA A 828 17.90 -9.51 12.05
C ALA A 828 16.56 -9.78 11.33
N PRO A 829 15.38 -9.56 11.96
CA PRO A 829 14.09 -9.87 11.34
C PRO A 829 13.88 -9.05 10.06
N LYS A 830 13.82 -9.76 8.92
CA LYS A 830 13.65 -9.18 7.57
C LYS A 830 12.33 -8.39 7.50
N LYS A 831 12.40 -7.06 7.71
CA LYS A 831 11.26 -6.14 7.54
C LYS A 831 10.69 -6.33 6.13
N LYS A 832 9.39 -6.61 6.05
CA LYS A 832 8.65 -6.99 4.84
C LYS A 832 9.10 -6.13 3.64
N GLN A 833 9.76 -6.76 2.67
CA GLN A 833 10.46 -6.09 1.58
C GLN A 833 9.46 -5.30 0.72
N LEU A 834 9.60 -3.96 0.74
CA LEU A 834 8.72 -3.07 0.00
C LEU A 834 9.19 -2.98 -1.45
N ASP A 835 8.29 -3.26 -2.40
CA ASP A 835 8.55 -3.06 -3.83
C ASP A 835 8.84 -1.56 -4.11
N PRO A 836 10.05 -1.19 -4.54
CA PRO A 836 10.38 0.19 -4.84
C PRO A 836 9.58 0.76 -6.02
N ALA A 837 9.08 -0.10 -6.93
CA ALA A 837 8.22 0.28 -8.05
C ALA A 837 6.74 0.50 -7.66
N ASN A 838 6.36 0.22 -6.41
CA ASN A 838 4.99 0.34 -5.89
C ASN A 838 4.97 1.00 -4.49
N LEU A 839 5.88 1.94 -4.22
CA LEU A 839 5.88 2.69 -2.96
C LEU A 839 4.69 3.66 -2.87
N SER A 840 4.08 3.72 -1.68
CA SER A 840 3.11 4.75 -1.33
C SER A 840 3.76 6.14 -1.39
N GLU A 841 2.97 7.19 -1.59
CA GLU A 841 3.51 8.56 -1.68
C GLU A 841 4.24 8.99 -0.40
N ARG A 842 3.67 8.68 0.78
CA ARG A 842 4.33 8.91 2.08
C ARG A 842 5.69 8.21 2.13
N ASP A 843 5.77 6.99 1.63
CA ASP A 843 6.97 6.16 1.75
C ASP A 843 8.04 6.58 0.75
N ARG A 844 7.69 7.04 -0.46
CA ARG A 844 8.63 7.74 -1.38
C ARG A 844 9.20 9.01 -0.78
N VAL A 845 8.38 9.82 -0.11
CA VAL A 845 8.79 11.05 0.57
C VAL A 845 9.65 10.78 1.82
N ALA A 846 9.37 9.69 2.56
CA ALA A 846 10.06 9.33 3.81
C ALA A 846 11.33 8.48 3.62
N THR A 847 11.48 7.82 2.47
CA THR A 847 12.69 7.06 2.10
C THR A 847 13.72 8.04 1.51
N PRO A 848 14.96 8.09 2.02
CA PRO A 848 16.02 8.90 1.43
C PRO A 848 16.40 8.38 0.04
N ALA A 849 16.81 9.28 -0.84
CA ALA A 849 17.61 8.89 -2.01
C ALA A 849 18.94 8.24 -1.56
N ALA A 850 19.59 7.45 -2.43
CA ALA A 850 20.87 6.84 -2.10
C ALA A 850 21.97 7.93 -1.96
N PRO A 851 23.07 7.73 -1.20
CA PRO A 851 24.13 8.73 -1.06
C PRO A 851 24.69 9.24 -2.40
N GLN A 852 24.83 8.34 -3.38
CA GLN A 852 25.23 8.64 -4.76
C GLN A 852 24.22 9.47 -5.56
N ASP A 853 22.94 9.48 -5.18
CA ASP A 853 21.90 10.23 -5.87
C ASP A 853 22.01 11.74 -5.60
N PHE A 854 22.62 12.16 -4.49
CA PHE A 854 22.88 13.56 -4.12
C PHE A 854 24.00 14.23 -4.93
N SER A 855 24.11 13.88 -6.22
CA SER A 855 25.07 14.45 -7.17
C SER A 855 24.60 15.78 -7.76
N PHE A 856 25.55 16.66 -8.14
CA PHE A 856 25.25 17.97 -8.72
C PHE A 856 24.35 17.91 -9.96
N ARG A 857 24.49 16.86 -10.80
CA ARG A 857 23.61 16.63 -11.96
C ARG A 857 22.15 16.46 -11.53
N ASN A 858 21.91 15.55 -10.59
CA ASN A 858 20.57 15.23 -10.10
C ASN A 858 19.97 16.43 -9.33
N TYR A 859 20.80 17.17 -8.60
CA TYR A 859 20.43 18.42 -7.92
C TYR A 859 19.96 19.51 -8.88
N LEU A 860 20.72 19.81 -9.94
CA LEU A 860 20.34 20.84 -10.93
C LEU A 860 19.09 20.41 -11.71
N ALA A 861 19.02 19.14 -12.12
CA ALA A 861 17.85 18.53 -12.77
C ALA A 861 16.56 18.63 -11.92
N TYR A 862 16.67 18.46 -10.60
CA TYR A 862 15.55 18.58 -9.66
C TYR A 862 15.16 20.04 -9.40
N THR A 863 16.12 20.89 -9.04
CA THR A 863 15.88 22.29 -8.68
C THR A 863 15.27 23.07 -9.83
N VAL A 864 15.79 22.86 -11.05
CA VAL A 864 15.40 23.55 -12.29
C VAL A 864 14.55 22.63 -13.18
N TYR A 865 13.83 21.65 -12.60
CA TYR A 865 12.94 20.76 -13.36
C TYR A 865 11.87 21.58 -14.10
N ALA A 866 12.03 21.73 -15.42
CA ALA A 866 11.36 22.75 -16.22
C ALA A 866 9.83 22.75 -16.11
N PRO A 867 9.11 21.59 -16.15
CA PRO A 867 7.66 21.55 -16.01
C PRO A 867 7.13 22.12 -14.69
N LEU A 868 7.97 22.29 -13.66
CA LEU A 868 7.59 22.83 -12.36
C LEU A 868 8.41 24.06 -11.95
N TYR A 869 9.39 24.52 -12.73
CA TYR A 869 10.35 25.56 -12.33
C TYR A 869 9.69 26.91 -12.04
N LEU A 870 8.75 27.36 -12.88
CA LEU A 870 8.17 28.70 -12.83
C LEU A 870 7.18 28.87 -11.67
N THR A 871 6.02 28.22 -11.76
CA THR A 871 4.98 28.23 -10.72
C THR A 871 4.30 26.86 -10.59
N GLY A 872 5.08 25.78 -10.67
CA GLY A 872 4.58 24.42 -10.49
C GLY A 872 4.44 24.01 -9.02
N PRO A 873 3.58 23.01 -8.70
CA PRO A 873 3.55 22.41 -7.37
C PRO A 873 4.92 21.91 -6.89
N ILE A 874 5.14 22.00 -5.58
CA ILE A 874 6.40 21.64 -4.91
C ILE A 874 6.46 20.13 -4.68
N ILE A 875 7.57 19.52 -5.10
CA ILE A 875 7.95 18.12 -4.87
C ILE A 875 9.26 18.11 -4.07
N THR A 876 9.49 17.11 -3.23
CA THR A 876 10.76 16.96 -2.48
C THR A 876 11.81 16.21 -3.31
N PHE A 877 13.08 16.26 -2.90
CA PHE A 877 14.15 15.60 -3.64
C PHE A 877 13.96 14.07 -3.66
N ASN A 878 13.64 13.47 -2.51
CA ASN A 878 13.38 12.03 -2.41
C ASN A 878 12.26 11.54 -3.35
N ASP A 879 11.10 12.23 -3.39
CA ASP A 879 9.99 11.85 -4.25
C ASP A 879 10.32 12.07 -5.73
N TYR A 880 11.01 13.18 -6.07
CA TYR A 880 11.51 13.40 -7.44
C TYR A 880 12.42 12.25 -7.91
N ILE A 881 13.45 11.89 -7.14
CA ILE A 881 14.38 10.80 -7.49
C ILE A 881 13.65 9.46 -7.58
N SER A 882 12.73 9.17 -6.65
CA SER A 882 11.92 7.96 -6.67
C SER A 882 11.07 7.86 -7.95
N GLN A 883 10.47 8.97 -8.41
CA GLN A 883 9.69 9.02 -9.65
C GLN A 883 10.53 9.02 -10.94
N GLN A 884 11.77 9.54 -10.90
CA GLN A 884 12.72 9.35 -12.00
C GLN A 884 13.13 7.88 -12.12
N ARG A 885 13.39 7.18 -11.01
CA ARG A 885 13.68 5.72 -10.99
C ARG A 885 12.48 4.89 -11.46
N TYR A 886 11.30 5.08 -10.88
CA TYR A 886 10.09 4.29 -11.16
C TYR A 886 8.91 5.19 -11.52
N GLN A 887 8.30 4.98 -12.69
CA GLN A 887 7.14 5.78 -13.09
C GLN A 887 5.93 5.51 -12.19
N PRO A 888 5.26 6.54 -11.64
CA PRO A 888 4.08 6.33 -10.80
C PRO A 888 2.95 5.64 -11.55
N ALA A 889 2.42 4.56 -10.99
CA ALA A 889 1.22 3.87 -11.48
C ALA A 889 -0.05 4.74 -11.46
N THR A 890 0.00 5.93 -10.84
CA THR A 890 -1.07 6.94 -10.87
C THR A 890 -1.20 7.62 -12.24
N ILE A 891 -0.13 7.66 -13.06
CA ILE A 891 -0.12 8.38 -14.34
C ILE A 891 -0.68 7.47 -15.45
N ALA A 892 -2.01 7.55 -15.64
CA ALA A 892 -2.71 6.95 -16.78
C ALA A 892 -3.09 8.03 -17.82
N ALA A 893 -2.95 7.72 -19.11
CA ALA A 893 -3.23 8.66 -20.20
C ALA A 893 -4.69 9.18 -20.18
N SER A 894 -5.66 8.30 -19.92
CA SER A 894 -7.08 8.66 -19.75
C SER A 894 -7.32 9.66 -18.62
N ARG A 895 -6.63 9.50 -17.48
CA ARG A 895 -6.68 10.43 -16.35
C ARG A 895 -6.10 11.80 -16.73
N THR A 896 -4.92 11.81 -17.36
CA THR A 896 -4.24 13.04 -17.80
C THR A 896 -5.06 13.81 -18.84
N ILE A 897 -5.75 13.12 -19.77
CA ILE A 897 -6.67 13.74 -20.73
C ILE A 897 -7.88 14.36 -20.02
N LYS A 898 -8.55 13.64 -19.12
CA LYS A 898 -9.67 14.21 -18.34
C LYS A 898 -9.24 15.42 -17.50
N TYR A 899 -8.04 15.37 -16.91
CA TYR A 899 -7.45 16.48 -16.17
C TYR A 899 -7.15 17.70 -17.07
N ALA A 900 -6.66 17.47 -18.31
CA ALA A 900 -6.46 18.54 -19.30
C ALA A 900 -7.80 19.20 -19.73
N ILE A 901 -8.85 18.39 -19.94
CA ILE A 901 -10.20 18.91 -20.21
C ILE A 901 -10.71 19.73 -19.01
N ARG A 902 -10.50 19.26 -17.77
CA ARG A 902 -10.86 20.02 -16.56
C ARG A 902 -10.09 21.33 -16.43
N PHE A 903 -8.81 21.37 -16.82
CA PHE A 903 -8.05 22.62 -16.93
C PHE A 903 -8.65 23.58 -17.97
N ALA A 904 -8.98 23.10 -19.17
CA ALA A 904 -9.61 23.91 -20.22
C ALA A 904 -10.99 24.48 -19.79
N LEU A 905 -11.82 23.67 -19.12
CA LEU A 905 -13.08 24.13 -18.52
C LEU A 905 -12.88 25.17 -17.40
N THR A 906 -11.81 25.03 -16.61
CA THR A 906 -11.44 26.02 -15.57
C THR A 906 -10.97 27.33 -16.19
N LEU A 907 -10.23 27.27 -17.30
CA LEU A 907 -9.77 28.44 -18.05
C LEU A 907 -10.96 29.17 -18.70
N LEU A 908 -11.87 28.43 -19.32
CA LEU A 908 -13.11 28.99 -19.88
C LEU A 908 -13.95 29.67 -18.79
N ALA A 909 -14.05 29.08 -17.59
CA ALA A 909 -14.76 29.70 -16.48
C ALA A 909 -14.13 31.04 -16.04
N MET A 910 -12.79 31.13 -15.99
CA MET A 910 -12.08 32.39 -15.71
C MET A 910 -12.32 33.44 -16.80
N GLU A 911 -12.14 33.06 -18.07
CA GLU A 911 -12.38 33.95 -19.22
C GLU A 911 -13.83 34.47 -19.23
N LEU A 912 -14.83 33.60 -18.98
CA LEU A 912 -16.23 33.99 -18.91
C LEU A 912 -16.49 34.98 -17.77
N VAL A 913 -16.01 34.73 -16.55
CA VAL A 913 -16.21 35.64 -15.40
C VAL A 913 -15.66 37.04 -15.73
N LEU A 914 -14.46 37.14 -16.30
CA LEU A 914 -13.83 38.42 -16.64
C LEU A 914 -14.56 39.23 -17.74
N HIS A 915 -15.56 38.67 -18.45
CA HIS A 915 -16.40 39.40 -19.42
C HIS A 915 -17.72 39.94 -18.82
N TYR A 916 -18.05 39.56 -17.58
CA TYR A 916 -19.30 39.97 -16.92
C TYR A 916 -19.08 40.63 -15.56
N ASP A 917 -17.96 40.35 -14.89
CA ASP A 917 -17.66 40.83 -13.54
C ASP A 917 -16.27 41.48 -13.50
N TYR A 918 -16.25 42.82 -13.55
CA TYR A 918 -15.04 43.62 -13.77
C TYR A 918 -14.34 44.04 -12.46
N VAL A 919 -14.36 43.15 -11.46
CA VAL A 919 -13.92 43.41 -10.08
C VAL A 919 -12.48 43.91 -9.99
N GLY A 920 -11.58 43.37 -10.82
CA GLY A 920 -10.17 43.75 -10.84
C GLY A 920 -10.00 45.19 -11.30
N ALA A 921 -10.65 45.56 -12.40
CA ALA A 921 -10.66 46.92 -12.94
C ALA A 921 -11.26 47.91 -11.94
N ILE A 922 -12.41 47.57 -11.33
CA ILE A 922 -13.05 48.36 -10.26
C ILE A 922 -12.08 48.54 -9.08
N SER A 923 -11.52 47.46 -8.55
CA SER A 923 -10.61 47.50 -7.39
C SER A 923 -9.30 48.25 -7.67
N LYS A 924 -8.80 48.20 -8.91
CA LYS A 924 -7.54 48.84 -9.32
C LYS A 924 -7.64 50.37 -9.41
N VAL A 925 -8.83 50.89 -9.70
CA VAL A 925 -9.12 52.34 -9.72
C VAL A 925 -9.17 52.93 -8.30
N ARG A 926 -9.31 52.10 -7.26
CA ARG A 926 -9.51 52.53 -5.86
C ARG A 926 -10.63 53.56 -5.73
N PRO A 927 -11.86 53.23 -6.18
CA PRO A 927 -13.00 54.13 -6.06
C PRO A 927 -13.29 54.43 -4.58
N ASP A 928 -14.02 55.51 -4.33
CA ASP A 928 -14.61 55.77 -3.02
C ASP A 928 -15.56 54.61 -2.65
N TRP A 929 -15.13 53.79 -1.69
CA TRP A 929 -15.88 52.63 -1.23
C TRP A 929 -17.20 52.99 -0.55
N SER A 930 -17.36 54.23 -0.05
CA SER A 930 -18.62 54.71 0.52
C SER A 930 -19.72 54.91 -0.53
N SER A 931 -19.35 54.99 -1.82
CA SER A 931 -20.30 55.04 -2.95
C SER A 931 -20.93 53.68 -3.30
N TYR A 932 -20.58 52.60 -2.59
CA TYR A 932 -21.14 51.26 -2.77
C TYR A 932 -21.99 50.85 -1.57
N THR A 933 -23.12 50.19 -1.83
CA THR A 933 -23.90 49.56 -0.74
C THR A 933 -23.08 48.46 -0.06
N PRO A 934 -23.33 48.14 1.24
CA PRO A 934 -22.65 47.05 1.93
C PRO A 934 -22.75 45.71 1.20
N ALA A 935 -23.85 45.46 0.49
CA ALA A 935 -24.05 44.28 -0.35
C ALA A 935 -23.15 44.28 -1.60
N GLN A 936 -23.10 45.38 -2.36
CA GLN A 936 -22.21 45.51 -3.52
C GLN A 936 -20.73 45.38 -3.12
N LEU A 937 -20.31 46.08 -2.07
CA LEU A 937 -18.92 46.07 -1.60
C LEU A 937 -18.48 44.68 -1.10
N SER A 938 -19.37 43.98 -0.39
CA SER A 938 -19.12 42.61 0.07
C SER A 938 -19.09 41.60 -1.07
N LEU A 939 -19.95 41.73 -2.07
CA LEU A 939 -20.02 40.81 -3.20
C LEU A 939 -18.87 41.03 -4.20
N LEU A 940 -18.50 42.28 -4.50
CA LEU A 940 -17.24 42.59 -5.20
C LEU A 940 -16.05 41.97 -4.48
N SER A 941 -15.95 42.14 -3.15
CA SER A 941 -14.86 41.53 -2.36
C SER A 941 -14.88 40.00 -2.41
N TYR A 942 -16.05 39.38 -2.39
CA TYR A 942 -16.23 37.92 -2.52
C TYR A 942 -15.78 37.40 -3.90
N PHE A 943 -16.19 38.05 -4.99
CA PHE A 943 -15.78 37.65 -6.34
C PHE A 943 -14.29 37.94 -6.61
N ASN A 944 -13.71 39.02 -6.04
CA ASN A 944 -12.26 39.25 -6.07
C ASN A 944 -11.49 38.03 -5.51
N LEU A 945 -11.92 37.48 -4.36
CA LEU A 945 -11.30 36.29 -3.77
C LEU A 945 -11.44 35.04 -4.67
N HIS A 946 -12.52 34.92 -5.45
CA HIS A 946 -12.69 33.84 -6.43
C HIS A 946 -11.81 34.03 -7.68
N ILE A 947 -11.69 35.26 -8.17
CA ILE A 947 -10.79 35.63 -9.27
C ILE A 947 -9.33 35.38 -8.85
N ILE A 948 -8.94 35.75 -7.63
CA ILE A 948 -7.62 35.45 -7.04
C ILE A 948 -7.38 33.93 -6.94
N TRP A 949 -8.38 33.15 -6.51
CA TRP A 949 -8.28 31.68 -6.48
C TRP A 949 -8.10 31.09 -7.88
N LEU A 950 -8.92 31.47 -8.87
CA LEU A 950 -8.82 31.01 -10.26
C LEU A 950 -7.48 31.41 -10.92
N LYS A 951 -7.05 32.65 -10.70
CA LYS A 951 -5.77 33.21 -11.16
C LYS A 951 -4.57 32.38 -10.72
N LEU A 952 -4.57 31.86 -9.48
CA LEU A 952 -3.49 31.01 -8.96
C LEU A 952 -3.69 29.53 -9.36
N LEU A 953 -4.94 29.08 -9.38
CA LEU A 953 -5.35 27.73 -9.79
C LEU A 953 -4.87 27.37 -11.19
N LEU A 954 -4.99 28.27 -12.15
CA LEU A 954 -4.70 28.00 -13.57
C LEU A 954 -3.20 27.71 -13.84
N PRO A 955 -2.23 28.55 -13.41
CA PRO A 955 -0.81 28.21 -13.49
C PRO A 955 -0.46 26.90 -12.79
N TRP A 956 -0.89 26.69 -11.54
CA TRP A 956 -0.59 25.44 -10.82
C TRP A 956 -1.15 24.21 -11.56
N ARG A 957 -2.36 24.30 -12.09
CA ARG A 957 -2.97 23.21 -12.88
C ARG A 957 -2.20 22.95 -14.16
N PHE A 958 -1.78 24.00 -14.86
CA PHE A 958 -1.04 23.92 -16.11
C PHE A 958 0.33 23.27 -15.94
N PHE A 959 1.15 23.77 -15.01
CA PHE A 959 2.47 23.21 -14.71
C PHE A 959 2.37 21.77 -14.18
N ARG A 960 1.31 21.46 -13.42
CA ARG A 960 1.01 20.05 -13.06
C ARG A 960 0.67 19.19 -14.28
N LEU A 961 -0.16 19.66 -15.21
CA LEU A 961 -0.46 18.93 -16.47
C LEU A 961 0.83 18.65 -17.26
N TRP A 962 1.73 19.62 -17.37
CA TRP A 962 3.02 19.46 -18.03
C TRP A 962 3.88 18.37 -17.34
N SER A 963 4.00 18.39 -16.01
CA SER A 963 4.72 17.33 -15.28
C SER A 963 4.08 15.94 -15.46
N LEU A 964 2.75 15.85 -15.48
CA LEU A 964 2.01 14.60 -15.71
C LEU A 964 2.22 14.06 -17.13
N ALA A 965 2.31 14.92 -18.14
CA ALA A 965 2.64 14.55 -19.52
C ALA A 965 4.11 14.08 -19.68
N ASP A 966 5.01 14.59 -18.84
CA ASP A 966 6.42 14.20 -18.79
C ASP A 966 6.70 12.93 -17.95
N GLY A 967 5.74 12.50 -17.12
CA GLY A 967 5.81 11.27 -16.33
C GLY A 967 6.16 11.46 -14.84
N VAL A 968 5.91 12.64 -14.28
CA VAL A 968 6.02 12.95 -12.84
C VAL A 968 4.64 13.37 -12.30
N ASP A 969 4.23 12.84 -11.15
CA ASP A 969 2.96 13.18 -10.49
C ASP A 969 3.26 13.95 -9.19
N PRO A 970 3.29 15.29 -9.21
CA PRO A 970 3.29 16.11 -8.00
C PRO A 970 1.87 16.26 -7.45
N PRO A 971 1.67 16.67 -6.18
CA PRO A 971 0.34 16.83 -5.60
C PRO A 971 -0.46 17.98 -6.22
N GLU A 972 -1.78 17.82 -6.31
CA GLU A 972 -2.71 18.90 -6.67
C GLU A 972 -2.69 20.03 -5.63
N ASN A 973 -2.60 21.28 -6.08
CA ASN A 973 -2.43 22.42 -5.19
C ASN A 973 -3.71 23.03 -4.61
N MET A 974 -4.86 22.80 -5.26
CA MET A 974 -6.16 23.34 -4.85
C MET A 974 -7.21 22.23 -4.92
N LEU A 975 -7.56 21.71 -3.75
CA LEU A 975 -8.46 20.56 -3.59
C LEU A 975 -9.92 20.93 -3.81
N ARG A 976 -10.29 22.10 -3.30
CA ARG A 976 -11.65 22.60 -3.14
C ARG A 976 -11.71 24.05 -3.61
N CYS A 977 -12.91 24.53 -3.92
CA CYS A 977 -13.12 25.96 -4.10
C CYS A 977 -12.94 26.69 -2.76
N VAL A 978 -12.63 28.00 -2.79
CA VAL A 978 -12.64 28.82 -1.57
C VAL A 978 -14.00 28.78 -0.87
N SER A 979 -15.10 28.65 -1.63
CA SER A 979 -16.47 28.45 -1.12
C SER A 979 -16.86 26.99 -0.80
N ASP A 980 -15.92 26.04 -0.75
CA ASP A 980 -16.12 24.67 -0.20
C ASP A 980 -15.24 24.43 1.05
N ASN A 981 -15.04 25.49 1.85
CA ASN A 981 -14.18 25.49 3.03
C ASN A 981 -14.80 26.26 4.21
N TYR A 982 -15.43 25.54 5.14
CA TYR A 982 -16.06 26.10 6.36
C TYR A 982 -15.15 26.15 7.60
N SER A 983 -13.90 25.68 7.50
CA SER A 983 -12.99 25.48 8.62
C SER A 983 -11.60 26.01 8.30
N THR A 984 -11.12 26.96 9.11
CA THR A 984 -9.82 27.63 9.00
C THR A 984 -8.67 26.60 8.92
N LEU A 985 -8.62 25.65 9.85
CA LEU A 985 -7.61 24.57 9.90
C LEU A 985 -7.70 23.59 8.71
N SER A 986 -8.83 23.52 8.04
CA SER A 986 -9.09 22.59 6.93
C SER A 986 -8.79 23.25 5.58
N PHE A 987 -9.16 24.53 5.44
CA PHE A 987 -8.79 25.41 4.34
C PHE A 987 -7.29 25.35 4.05
N TRP A 988 -6.44 25.55 5.08
CA TRP A 988 -4.97 25.52 4.91
C TRP A 988 -4.39 24.16 4.51
N ARG A 989 -5.14 23.05 4.67
CA ARG A 989 -4.77 21.73 4.13
C ARG A 989 -5.24 21.53 2.68
N SER A 990 -6.19 22.34 2.23
CA SER A 990 -6.76 22.35 0.87
C SER A 990 -6.11 23.38 -0.06
N TRP A 991 -5.57 24.47 0.51
CA TRP A 991 -4.98 25.63 -0.16
C TRP A 991 -3.47 25.48 -0.30
N HIS A 992 -2.96 25.66 -1.53
CA HIS A 992 -1.54 25.55 -1.89
C HIS A 992 -0.91 24.27 -1.31
N ARG A 993 -1.59 23.12 -1.49
CA ARG A 993 -1.33 21.85 -0.79
C ARG A 993 0.13 21.41 -0.80
N SER A 994 0.86 21.61 -1.89
CA SER A 994 2.28 21.26 -1.98
C SER A 994 3.12 22.06 -0.98
N TYR A 995 2.84 23.36 -0.86
CA TYR A 995 3.53 24.26 0.06
C TYR A 995 3.12 23.98 1.50
N ASN A 996 1.83 23.74 1.79
CA ASN A 996 1.41 23.31 3.13
C ASN A 996 2.16 22.05 3.59
N ARG A 997 2.28 21.03 2.71
CA ARG A 997 3.03 19.79 3.01
C ARG A 997 4.54 20.02 3.15
N TRP A 998 5.09 20.98 2.41
CA TRP A 998 6.48 21.40 2.53
C TRP A 998 6.75 22.06 3.89
N LEU A 999 5.93 23.04 4.29
CA LEU A 999 5.98 23.70 5.60
C LEU A 999 5.85 22.69 6.74
N LEU A 1000 4.93 21.73 6.59
CA LEU A 1000 4.73 20.64 7.55
C LEU A 1000 6.01 19.81 7.73
N ARG A 1001 6.66 19.41 6.64
CA ARG A 1001 7.87 18.56 6.65
C ARG A 1001 9.12 19.28 7.16
N TYR A 1002 9.39 20.50 6.69
CA TYR A 1002 10.68 21.16 6.87
C TYR A 1002 10.72 22.23 7.98
N ILE A 1003 9.57 22.71 8.46
CA ILE A 1003 9.50 23.68 9.57
C ILE A 1003 8.70 23.10 10.75
N TYR A 1004 7.43 22.79 10.55
CA TYR A 1004 6.47 22.53 11.62
C TYR A 1004 6.77 21.26 12.43
N ILE A 1005 7.00 20.12 11.76
CA ILE A 1005 7.34 18.85 12.44
C ILE A 1005 8.69 18.97 13.17
N PRO A 1006 9.78 19.49 12.57
CA PRO A 1006 11.04 19.76 13.27
C PRO A 1006 10.92 20.63 14.53
N LEU A 1007 10.01 21.62 14.53
CA LEU A 1007 9.77 22.48 15.71
C LEU A 1007 8.91 21.80 16.81
N GLY A 1008 8.33 20.63 16.54
CA GLY A 1008 7.56 19.82 17.49
C GLY A 1008 6.06 19.69 17.19
N GLY A 1009 5.56 20.32 16.12
CA GLY A 1009 4.16 20.28 15.71
C GLY A 1009 3.20 20.93 16.73
N SER A 1010 1.97 20.41 16.82
CA SER A 1010 0.96 20.86 17.78
C SER A 1010 0.77 19.91 18.95
N SER A 1011 0.80 20.44 20.17
CA SER A 1011 0.17 19.81 21.32
C SER A 1011 -0.47 20.86 22.23
N PHE A 1012 -1.61 20.50 22.82
CA PHE A 1012 -2.41 21.37 23.69
C PHE A 1012 -2.71 20.69 25.04
N ARG A 1013 -1.89 19.72 25.46
CA ARG A 1013 -2.08 18.98 26.72
C ARG A 1013 -1.72 19.80 27.96
N THR A 1014 -0.78 20.74 27.81
CA THR A 1014 -0.38 21.70 28.86
C THR A 1014 -0.33 23.12 28.29
N GLY A 1015 -0.45 24.14 29.16
CA GLY A 1015 -0.34 25.55 28.74
C GLY A 1015 1.02 25.87 28.07
N ARG A 1016 2.11 25.24 28.54
CA ARG A 1016 3.44 25.38 27.95
C ARG A 1016 3.53 24.80 26.53
N GLU A 1017 2.88 23.67 26.27
CA GLU A 1017 2.75 23.10 24.92
C GLU A 1017 1.86 23.94 24.01
N ALA A 1018 0.76 24.48 24.54
CA ALA A 1018 -0.12 25.38 23.80
C ALA A 1018 0.64 26.63 23.33
N VAL A 1019 1.40 27.28 24.22
CA VAL A 1019 2.26 28.42 23.87
C VAL A 1019 3.33 28.02 22.84
N ARG A 1020 4.00 26.87 23.01
CA ARG A 1020 4.95 26.36 21.99
C ARG A 1020 4.27 26.14 20.63
N THR A 1021 3.04 25.66 20.61
CA THR A 1021 2.26 25.44 19.37
C THR A 1021 1.91 26.77 18.70
N VAL A 1022 1.48 27.79 19.47
CA VAL A 1022 1.21 29.14 18.94
C VAL A 1022 2.49 29.78 18.39
N LEU A 1023 3.62 29.69 19.12
CA LEU A 1023 4.93 30.14 18.63
C LEU A 1023 5.35 29.41 17.35
N THR A 1024 5.08 28.10 17.25
CA THR A 1024 5.36 27.30 16.05
C THR A 1024 4.49 27.76 14.86
N TYR A 1025 3.22 28.09 15.08
CA TYR A 1025 2.38 28.70 14.04
C TYR A 1025 2.88 30.10 13.64
N LEU A 1026 3.27 30.95 14.60
CA LEU A 1026 3.82 32.28 14.31
C LEU A 1026 5.10 32.19 13.48
N VAL A 1027 6.02 31.26 13.78
CA VAL A 1027 7.23 31.02 12.97
C VAL A 1027 6.88 30.55 11.56
N VAL A 1028 5.95 29.59 11.42
CA VAL A 1028 5.49 29.10 10.11
C VAL A 1028 4.87 30.24 9.29
N PHE A 1029 3.94 31.01 9.85
CA PHE A 1029 3.25 32.08 9.11
C PHE A 1029 4.12 33.32 8.87
N THR A 1030 5.11 33.59 9.73
CA THR A 1030 6.16 34.59 9.46
C THR A 1030 7.02 34.17 8.26
N PHE A 1031 7.40 32.88 8.16
CA PHE A 1031 8.08 32.39 6.96
C PHE A 1031 7.18 32.45 5.72
N VAL A 1032 5.88 32.14 5.82
CA VAL A 1032 4.92 32.29 4.71
C VAL A 1032 4.86 33.74 4.21
N ALA A 1033 4.79 34.72 5.12
CA ALA A 1033 4.81 36.14 4.75
C ALA A 1033 6.13 36.51 4.04
N LEU A 1034 7.28 36.28 4.70
CA LEU A 1034 8.61 36.61 4.17
C LEU A 1034 8.95 35.92 2.85
N TRP A 1035 8.41 34.73 2.60
CA TRP A 1035 8.58 33.99 1.35
C TRP A 1035 7.74 34.56 0.19
N HIS A 1036 6.62 35.22 0.51
CA HIS A 1036 5.75 35.86 -0.48
C HIS A 1036 6.19 37.29 -0.81
N ASP A 1037 6.43 38.13 0.20
CA ASP A 1037 6.80 39.54 0.05
C ASP A 1037 7.34 40.09 1.39
N ILE A 1038 8.32 41.00 1.36
CA ILE A 1038 8.86 41.62 2.59
C ILE A 1038 7.89 42.72 3.13
N LYS A 1039 6.86 43.11 2.36
CA LYS A 1039 5.85 44.10 2.78
C LYS A 1039 5.16 43.74 4.10
N LEU A 1040 5.21 44.68 5.05
CA LEU A 1040 4.63 44.61 6.40
C LEU A 1040 3.17 44.09 6.41
N ASN A 1041 2.36 44.47 5.41
CA ASN A 1041 0.95 44.07 5.31
C ASN A 1041 0.77 42.54 5.24
N LEU A 1042 1.67 41.80 4.57
CA LEU A 1042 1.60 40.34 4.51
C LEU A 1042 2.01 39.71 5.86
N LEU A 1043 2.91 40.34 6.61
CA LEU A 1043 3.29 39.88 7.95
C LEU A 1043 2.11 40.05 8.93
N ILE A 1044 1.43 41.20 8.89
CA ILE A 1044 0.20 41.46 9.68
C ILE A 1044 -0.88 40.44 9.32
N TRP A 1045 -1.15 40.21 8.04
CA TRP A 1045 -2.09 39.17 7.59
C TRP A 1045 -1.70 37.78 8.09
N GLY A 1046 -0.42 37.40 7.99
CA GLY A 1046 0.07 36.11 8.47
C GLY A 1046 -0.16 35.90 9.98
N TRP A 1047 0.05 36.94 10.80
CA TRP A 1047 -0.21 36.88 12.24
C TRP A 1047 -1.72 36.90 12.57
N LEU A 1048 -2.53 37.67 11.84
CA LEU A 1048 -4.00 37.64 11.96
C LEU A 1048 -4.56 36.23 11.68
N VAL A 1049 -4.05 35.53 10.67
CA VAL A 1049 -4.44 34.13 10.40
C VAL A 1049 -4.11 33.20 11.58
N VAL A 1050 -2.98 33.41 12.27
CA VAL A 1050 -2.65 32.63 13.48
C VAL A 1050 -3.62 32.93 14.62
N VAL A 1051 -4.02 34.19 14.81
CA VAL A 1051 -5.07 34.58 15.78
C VAL A 1051 -6.39 33.90 15.43
N PHE A 1052 -6.81 33.91 14.16
CA PHE A 1052 -8.07 33.31 13.72
C PHE A 1052 -8.10 31.76 13.73
N PHE A 1053 -6.97 31.07 13.95
CA PHE A 1053 -7.01 29.65 14.33
C PHE A 1053 -7.47 29.42 15.77
N LEU A 1054 -7.19 30.34 16.70
CA LEU A 1054 -7.41 30.12 18.12
C LEU A 1054 -8.89 29.92 18.49
N PRO A 1055 -9.86 30.68 17.94
CA PRO A 1055 -11.29 30.40 18.14
C PRO A 1055 -11.71 29.01 17.66
N GLU A 1056 -11.23 28.54 16.51
CA GLU A 1056 -11.57 27.20 16.01
C GLU A 1056 -10.98 26.10 16.91
N ILE A 1057 -9.75 26.27 17.37
CA ILE A 1057 -9.07 25.34 18.28
C ILE A 1057 -9.79 25.29 19.63
N ALA A 1058 -10.14 26.46 20.20
CA ALA A 1058 -10.87 26.56 21.45
C ALA A 1058 -12.28 25.94 21.34
N ALA A 1059 -13.03 26.25 20.27
CA ALA A 1059 -14.36 25.67 20.04
C ALA A 1059 -14.31 24.13 19.92
N ARG A 1060 -13.29 23.57 19.23
CA ARG A 1060 -13.06 22.12 19.14
C ARG A 1060 -12.74 21.46 20.50
N GLN A 1061 -12.16 22.20 21.45
CA GLN A 1061 -11.86 21.72 22.81
C GLN A 1061 -13.06 21.87 23.77
N LEU A 1062 -13.82 22.98 23.66
CA LEU A 1062 -15.01 23.25 24.47
C LEU A 1062 -16.21 22.37 24.08
N PHE A 1063 -16.38 22.11 22.78
CA PHE A 1063 -17.49 21.33 22.21
C PHE A 1063 -17.00 20.04 21.50
N PRO A 1064 -16.37 19.10 22.22
CA PRO A 1064 -15.85 17.87 21.63
C PRO A 1064 -17.00 16.91 21.28
N LYS A 1065 -16.91 16.27 20.11
CA LYS A 1065 -17.99 15.44 19.52
C LYS A 1065 -18.61 14.44 20.52
N HIS A 1066 -17.81 13.76 21.33
CA HIS A 1066 -18.28 12.74 22.27
C HIS A 1066 -19.35 13.23 23.26
N LYS A 1067 -19.35 14.52 23.64
CA LYS A 1067 -20.38 15.10 24.53
C LYS A 1067 -21.74 15.29 23.85
N TRP A 1068 -21.79 15.16 22.53
CA TRP A 1068 -22.95 15.50 21.70
C TRP A 1068 -23.47 14.33 20.85
N GLU A 1069 -22.95 13.12 21.05
CA GLU A 1069 -23.37 11.91 20.30
C GLU A 1069 -24.85 11.56 20.50
N SER A 1070 -25.45 11.97 21.62
CA SER A 1070 -26.89 11.85 21.89
C SER A 1070 -27.77 12.89 21.17
N ARG A 1071 -27.18 13.93 20.56
CA ARG A 1071 -27.90 15.02 19.88
C ARG A 1071 -27.19 15.46 18.58
N PRO A 1072 -27.01 14.56 17.59
CA PRO A 1072 -26.19 14.82 16.40
C PRO A 1072 -26.70 16.01 15.57
N THR A 1073 -28.01 16.19 15.43
CA THR A 1073 -28.59 17.35 14.72
C THR A 1073 -28.24 18.68 15.42
N ALA A 1074 -28.30 18.74 16.76
CA ALA A 1074 -27.92 19.93 17.50
C ALA A 1074 -26.41 20.22 17.37
N TYR A 1075 -25.57 19.18 17.39
CA TYR A 1075 -24.14 19.32 17.14
C TYR A 1075 -23.86 19.87 15.73
N ARG A 1076 -24.56 19.35 14.71
CA ARG A 1076 -24.48 19.87 13.34
C ARG A 1076 -24.84 21.35 13.26
N MET A 1077 -25.91 21.80 13.92
CA MET A 1077 -26.28 23.22 13.91
C MET A 1077 -25.23 24.09 14.64
N LEU A 1078 -24.72 23.64 15.79
CA LEU A 1078 -23.64 24.31 16.52
C LEU A 1078 -22.35 24.42 15.67
N CYS A 1079 -21.94 23.35 15.00
CA CYS A 1079 -20.82 23.36 14.06
C CYS A 1079 -21.09 24.26 12.85
N CYS A 1080 -22.33 24.39 12.40
CA CYS A 1080 -22.70 25.29 11.30
C CYS A 1080 -22.54 26.76 11.70
N VAL A 1081 -23.01 27.15 12.89
CA VAL A 1081 -22.84 28.51 13.43
C VAL A 1081 -21.35 28.84 13.62
N GLY A 1082 -20.57 27.91 14.18
CA GLY A 1082 -19.10 28.06 14.26
C GLY A 1082 -18.42 28.13 12.88
N GLY A 1083 -18.96 27.43 11.89
CA GLY A 1083 -18.54 27.51 10.49
C GLY A 1083 -18.78 28.89 9.88
N VAL A 1084 -19.97 29.48 10.07
CA VAL A 1084 -20.28 30.84 9.59
C VAL A 1084 -19.30 31.86 10.19
N ALA A 1085 -19.04 31.77 11.50
CA ALA A 1085 -18.05 32.62 12.16
C ALA A 1085 -16.63 32.44 11.59
N ASN A 1086 -16.18 31.20 11.35
CA ASN A 1086 -14.87 30.92 10.73
C ASN A 1086 -14.77 31.49 9.30
N VAL A 1087 -15.82 31.35 8.49
CA VAL A 1087 -15.84 31.88 7.12
C VAL A 1087 -15.81 33.42 7.14
N LEU A 1088 -16.57 34.07 8.01
CA LEU A 1088 -16.53 35.52 8.16
C LEU A 1088 -15.16 36.03 8.63
N MET A 1089 -14.52 35.37 9.61
CA MET A 1089 -13.15 35.71 10.02
C MET A 1089 -12.13 35.53 8.88
N MET A 1090 -12.24 34.44 8.10
CA MET A 1090 -11.36 34.18 6.95
C MET A 1090 -11.57 35.20 5.81
N ILE A 1091 -12.81 35.62 5.56
CA ILE A 1091 -13.11 36.70 4.61
C ILE A 1091 -12.46 38.00 5.10
N SER A 1092 -12.75 38.45 6.33
CA SER A 1092 -12.17 39.67 6.90
C SER A 1092 -10.64 39.69 6.88
N ALA A 1093 -9.99 38.57 7.20
CA ALA A 1093 -8.53 38.43 7.12
C ALA A 1093 -7.99 38.74 5.72
N ASN A 1094 -8.56 38.13 4.69
CA ASN A 1094 -8.10 38.27 3.32
C ASN A 1094 -8.52 39.62 2.69
N LEU A 1095 -9.61 40.23 3.14
CA LEU A 1095 -9.97 41.60 2.75
C LEU A 1095 -8.91 42.61 3.19
N VAL A 1096 -8.40 42.50 4.43
CA VAL A 1096 -7.31 43.34 4.94
C VAL A 1096 -6.00 43.07 4.19
N GLY A 1097 -5.67 41.80 3.95
CA GLY A 1097 -4.42 41.41 3.30
C GLY A 1097 -4.32 41.73 1.80
N PHE A 1098 -5.42 41.60 1.05
CA PHE A 1098 -5.36 41.52 -0.42
C PHE A 1098 -6.42 42.34 -1.20
N ALA A 1099 -7.42 42.95 -0.56
CA ALA A 1099 -8.51 43.64 -1.28
C ALA A 1099 -8.66 45.12 -0.90
N VAL A 1100 -9.04 45.40 0.35
CA VAL A 1100 -9.56 46.72 0.77
C VAL A 1100 -8.77 47.36 1.94
N GLY A 1101 -7.83 46.63 2.53
CA GLY A 1101 -7.02 47.12 3.65
C GLY A 1101 -7.80 47.26 4.96
N LEU A 1102 -7.19 47.92 5.95
CA LEU A 1102 -7.83 48.20 7.24
C LEU A 1102 -8.94 49.23 7.10
N ASP A 1103 -8.71 50.33 6.36
CA ASP A 1103 -9.67 51.43 6.20
C ASP A 1103 -10.94 50.98 5.47
N GLY A 1104 -10.79 50.10 4.48
CA GLY A 1104 -11.91 49.48 3.78
C GLY A 1104 -12.68 48.47 4.64
N LEU A 1105 -12.00 47.66 5.46
CA LEU A 1105 -12.69 46.80 6.43
C LEU A 1105 -13.44 47.63 7.49
N GLN A 1106 -12.84 48.70 7.99
CA GLN A 1106 -13.49 49.64 8.91
C GLN A 1106 -14.73 50.28 8.25
N SER A 1107 -14.62 50.69 6.99
CA SER A 1107 -15.75 51.24 6.22
C SER A 1107 -16.89 50.22 6.06
N ILE A 1108 -16.58 48.95 5.79
CA ILE A 1108 -17.57 47.85 5.73
C ILE A 1108 -18.26 47.66 7.09
N ILE A 1109 -17.49 47.60 8.18
CA ILE A 1109 -18.03 47.41 9.54
C ILE A 1109 -18.92 48.61 9.93
N GLN A 1110 -18.47 49.83 9.68
CA GLN A 1110 -19.26 51.04 9.96
C GLN A 1110 -20.55 51.08 9.12
N GLY A 1111 -20.47 50.79 7.81
CA GLY A 1111 -21.65 50.73 6.93
C GLY A 1111 -22.65 49.61 7.28
N ILE A 1112 -22.17 48.51 7.88
CA ILE A 1112 -23.03 47.42 8.38
C ILE A 1112 -23.86 47.86 9.60
N PHE A 1113 -23.28 48.63 10.52
CA PHE A 1113 -23.93 49.01 11.79
C PHE A 1113 -24.58 50.39 11.78
N ARG A 1114 -24.40 51.18 10.70
CA ARG A 1114 -24.99 52.52 10.55
C ARG A 1114 -26.47 52.49 10.20
N ASP A 1115 -26.86 51.65 9.24
CA ASP A 1115 -28.17 51.69 8.59
C ASP A 1115 -28.89 50.33 8.68
N TYR A 1116 -30.23 50.35 8.74
CA TYR A 1116 -31.05 49.13 8.82
C TYR A 1116 -30.80 48.15 7.65
N SER A 1117 -30.49 48.67 6.47
CA SER A 1117 -30.09 47.88 5.29
C SER A 1117 -28.79 47.09 5.50
N GLY A 1118 -27.85 47.61 6.28
CA GLY A 1118 -26.62 46.92 6.68
C GLY A 1118 -26.89 45.74 7.61
N LEU A 1119 -27.79 45.92 8.58
CA LEU A 1119 -28.22 44.85 9.48
C LEU A 1119 -28.98 43.74 8.73
N VAL A 1120 -29.93 44.10 7.86
CA VAL A 1120 -30.64 43.15 6.99
C VAL A 1120 -29.67 42.40 6.08
N PHE A 1121 -28.66 43.08 5.52
CA PHE A 1121 -27.61 42.43 4.74
C PHE A 1121 -26.83 41.40 5.56
N VAL A 1122 -26.41 41.71 6.79
CA VAL A 1122 -25.67 40.75 7.64
C VAL A 1122 -26.53 39.54 8.01
N VAL A 1123 -27.80 39.72 8.38
CA VAL A 1123 -28.71 38.59 8.68
C VAL A 1123 -28.89 37.71 7.44
N THR A 1124 -29.04 38.32 6.27
CA THR A 1124 -29.16 37.60 4.99
C THR A 1124 -27.87 36.85 4.63
N ALA A 1125 -26.72 37.49 4.75
CA ALA A 1125 -25.41 36.91 4.45
C ALA A 1125 -25.07 35.74 5.41
N CYS A 1126 -25.30 35.90 6.72
CA CYS A 1126 -25.15 34.83 7.70
C CYS A 1126 -26.08 33.64 7.39
N SER A 1127 -27.32 33.90 6.95
CA SER A 1127 -28.28 32.86 6.57
C SER A 1127 -27.86 32.12 5.30
N ALA A 1128 -27.38 32.85 4.28
CA ALA A 1128 -26.85 32.27 3.04
C ALA A 1128 -25.59 31.41 3.30
N LEU A 1129 -24.66 31.90 4.14
CA LEU A 1129 -23.49 31.16 4.57
C LEU A 1129 -23.87 29.91 5.38
N PHE A 1130 -24.88 29.99 6.26
CA PHE A 1130 -25.38 28.84 6.99
C PHE A 1130 -25.89 27.74 6.03
N VAL A 1131 -26.73 28.11 5.06
CA VAL A 1131 -27.21 27.18 4.03
C VAL A 1131 -26.07 26.57 3.22
N GLY A 1132 -25.11 27.38 2.77
CA GLY A 1132 -23.92 26.91 2.06
C GLY A 1132 -23.10 25.91 2.88
N ILE A 1133 -22.95 26.12 4.19
CA ILE A 1133 -22.18 25.25 5.08
C ILE A 1133 -22.93 23.93 5.37
N GLN A 1134 -24.26 23.94 5.45
CA GLN A 1134 -25.04 22.68 5.51
C GLN A 1134 -24.86 21.84 4.24
N VAL A 1135 -24.81 22.49 3.07
CA VAL A 1135 -24.48 21.82 1.80
C VAL A 1135 -23.04 21.26 1.83
N MET A 1136 -22.06 22.01 2.34
CA MET A 1136 -20.69 21.50 2.54
C MET A 1136 -20.65 20.28 3.47
N PHE A 1137 -21.44 20.26 4.56
CA PHE A 1137 -21.51 19.13 5.47
C PHE A 1137 -22.07 17.86 4.80
N GLU A 1138 -23.13 17.98 4.01
CA GLU A 1138 -23.68 16.83 3.26
C GLU A 1138 -22.78 16.41 2.09
N ILE A 1139 -21.97 17.31 1.52
CA ILE A 1139 -20.86 16.95 0.62
C ILE A 1139 -19.83 16.09 1.35
N ARG A 1140 -19.36 16.48 2.55
CA ARG A 1140 -18.42 15.66 3.34
C ARG A 1140 -19.03 14.32 3.75
N GLN A 1141 -20.31 14.27 4.11
CA GLN A 1141 -21.01 12.99 4.36
C GLN A 1141 -21.13 12.15 3.08
N SER A 1142 -21.35 12.77 1.92
CA SER A 1142 -21.35 12.08 0.63
C SER A 1142 -19.98 11.57 0.19
N GLU A 1143 -18.89 12.20 0.63
CA GLU A 1143 -17.53 11.68 0.48
C GLU A 1143 -17.33 10.46 1.39
N LEU A 1144 -17.70 10.55 2.67
CA LEU A 1144 -17.61 9.43 3.64
C LEU A 1144 -18.44 8.20 3.22
N ARG A 1145 -19.66 8.40 2.70
CA ARG A 1145 -20.49 7.32 2.13
C ARG A 1145 -19.86 6.64 0.91
N ARG A 1146 -18.93 7.29 0.22
CA ARG A 1146 -18.11 6.72 -0.88
C ARG A 1146 -16.77 6.14 -0.37
N GLY A 1147 -16.54 6.09 0.94
CA GLY A 1147 -15.27 5.66 1.54
C GLY A 1147 -14.14 6.69 1.42
N ILE A 1148 -14.45 7.95 1.07
CA ILE A 1148 -13.48 9.03 0.87
C ILE A 1148 -13.44 9.87 2.15
N ASN A 1149 -12.30 9.85 2.85
CA ASN A 1149 -12.07 10.62 4.07
C ASN A 1149 -10.97 11.67 3.83
N LEU A 1150 -11.37 12.79 3.24
CA LEU A 1150 -10.51 13.96 3.08
C LEU A 1150 -10.38 14.68 4.43
N LYS A 1151 -9.15 14.84 4.94
CA LYS A 1151 -8.85 15.56 6.18
C LYS A 1151 -8.87 17.10 5.99
N CYS A 1152 -9.75 17.59 5.11
CA CYS A 1152 -9.93 18.96 4.63
C CYS A 1152 -11.31 19.14 3.95
#